data_AF-A0A918TQ70-F1
#
_entry.id   AF-A0A918TQ70-F1
#
_cell.length_a   1.000
_cell.length_b   1.000
_cell.length_c   1.000
_cell.angle_alpha   90.00
_cell.angle_beta   90.00
_cell.angle_gamma   90.00
#
_symmetry.space_group_name_H-M   'P 1'
#
loop_
_entity.id
_entity.type
_entity.pdbx_description
1 polymer ?
#
loop_
_entity_poly.entity_id
_entity_poly.type
_entity_poly.pdbx_seq_one_letter_code
_entity_poly.pdbx_strand_id
1 'polypeptide(L)'
;MKALSLQLFALLASGLCAMAQELPGWELVWADEFTQADGTSPDATKWNFNLGRGSNGWGNAELQYYTDRTENARIENNQLMIEVREENNYANSGANYTSARLLTQNKHTWQYGRMEARIKVPDGQGLWPAFWTLGADITSVGWPSCGEIDIMEFVGRLPDEIFGTIHGPGYAGGDSFESIYEFGGPVSSDYHTYAIEWEENLIRWYVDGIHYHTATPADVAPNSWAFNHDFFILLNVAVGGNFGGPVGSAVSFPKQMLVDYVRVYAPAGGGNRLANPGFETGSLSSWIPYDGAGANDPGAFVESTNSTYYNGGNGGDHVLTRSGTYVAKVFGDFIGAENFNGIYQDVAATPDSLWSARGFALTHPQDLMSGTNTAWLEVSFRDDSDAVLSLHRSEIQTSSNVTPGAWMELEVNKTLDPNTFEVTETASELTAPEGTTKVRFQVVYRQDEGYDGGSMYFDDLSLDEIVVEPLDPSLEMGTVVSWVPENSTSSYQLQASEDGTSWSNVGEAIEGVELSDSFSPSLSAFYQVVETTASSSGNGVLNPSFESIEPAQYPSPGAVDWRIASSEDLDPSNGSSSMTVEAVYDAFTPRTGDRMLVVESSTPSSGPVVAPSSDVRSALIPVDANTVYDLTFYAAHVVKTGGANPQLNVRFYNADSGFVGDSGYESFASIDSSWTEVTSRFTTPAGTAFAEVSWIQALGAGNNFHWVTLIDDVELLTDSLPGTENILSASQERGYQISWNTTLGRSYQITSSNDLLSFPTVEATLSGDGSLMSHFGPAPEESRFFRVEELAP
;
A
#
# COMPACT_ATOMS: atom_id res chain seq x y z
N MET A 1 52.88 42.46 -30.50
CA MET A 1 51.41 42.23 -30.54
C MET A 1 51.21 40.73 -30.47
N LYS A 2 50.72 40.24 -29.32
CA LYS A 2 49.37 39.65 -29.17
C LYS A 2 49.25 38.35 -29.98
N ALA A 3 49.60 37.18 -29.44
CA ALA A 3 48.96 36.42 -28.35
C ALA A 3 47.63 35.78 -28.76
N LEU A 4 47.63 34.44 -28.86
CA LEU A 4 46.62 33.47 -28.38
C LEU A 4 47.00 32.08 -28.95
N SER A 5 47.64 31.21 -28.17
CA SER A 5 47.84 29.79 -28.50
C SER A 5 48.34 29.01 -27.27
N LEU A 6 47.58 29.06 -26.16
CA LEU A 6 47.75 28.13 -25.03
C LEU A 6 46.53 28.17 -24.08
N GLN A 7 45.38 27.68 -24.53
CA GLN A 7 44.18 27.46 -23.70
C GLN A 7 43.15 26.63 -24.50
N LEU A 8 43.36 25.32 -24.59
CA LEU A 8 42.36 24.38 -25.11
C LEU A 8 42.53 22.96 -24.52
N PHE A 9 42.84 22.89 -23.22
CA PHE A 9 42.94 21.64 -22.45
C PHE A 9 42.63 21.88 -20.96
N ALA A 10 41.65 22.75 -20.68
CA ALA A 10 41.20 23.08 -19.33
C ALA A 10 39.78 23.70 -19.35
N LEU A 11 38.80 22.99 -19.91
CA LEU A 11 37.36 23.29 -19.73
C LEU A 11 36.45 22.09 -20.10
N LEU A 12 36.77 20.90 -19.55
CA LEU A 12 36.02 19.65 -19.78
C LEU A 12 36.01 18.77 -18.50
N ALA A 13 36.05 19.43 -17.34
CA ALA A 13 36.09 18.81 -16.01
C ALA A 13 35.37 19.72 -14.97
N SER A 14 34.25 20.31 -15.38
CA SER A 14 33.38 21.16 -14.55
C SER A 14 32.03 21.20 -15.26
N GLY A 15 31.02 20.48 -14.75
CA GLY A 15 29.71 20.38 -15.43
C GLY A 15 29.13 18.98 -15.58
N LEU A 16 29.71 17.95 -14.94
CA LEU A 16 28.88 16.86 -14.41
C LEU A 16 28.42 17.30 -13.02
N CYS A 17 27.43 18.22 -12.99
CA CYS A 17 26.45 18.10 -11.92
C CYS A 17 25.74 16.78 -12.19
N ALA A 18 25.66 15.91 -11.19
CA ALA A 18 24.60 14.90 -11.21
C ALA A 18 23.30 15.69 -11.40
N MET A 19 22.54 15.37 -12.45
CA MET A 19 21.15 15.78 -12.51
C MET A 19 20.52 15.10 -11.29
N ALA A 20 19.91 15.88 -10.40
CA ALA A 20 19.07 15.28 -9.37
C ALA A 20 18.03 14.42 -10.08
N GLN A 21 17.80 13.22 -9.57
CA GLN A 21 16.73 12.38 -10.09
C GLN A 21 15.41 13.10 -9.80
N GLU A 22 14.74 13.60 -10.84
CA GLU A 22 13.40 14.13 -10.70
C GLU A 22 12.47 12.93 -10.59
N LEU A 23 11.87 12.78 -9.41
CA LEU A 23 10.88 11.73 -9.15
C LEU A 23 9.52 12.30 -9.56
N PRO A 24 8.73 11.61 -10.41
CA PRO A 24 7.39 12.06 -10.77
C PRO A 24 6.54 12.34 -9.53
N GLY A 25 5.84 13.47 -9.49
CA GLY A 25 5.08 13.90 -8.31
C GLY A 25 5.92 14.34 -7.10
N TRP A 26 7.25 14.53 -7.21
CA TRP A 26 8.15 14.87 -6.10
C TRP A 26 9.24 15.93 -6.45
N GLU A 27 9.18 17.13 -5.88
CA GLU A 27 10.22 18.18 -5.96
C GLU A 27 11.31 17.96 -4.91
N LEU A 28 12.58 17.94 -5.33
CA LEU A 28 13.72 17.81 -4.43
C LEU A 28 13.93 19.08 -3.58
N VAL A 29 13.55 19.02 -2.29
CA VAL A 29 13.67 20.15 -1.36
C VAL A 29 14.99 20.16 -0.56
N TRP A 30 15.65 19.01 -0.42
CA TRP A 30 16.95 18.90 0.25
C TRP A 30 17.74 17.66 -0.22
N ALA A 31 19.07 17.78 -0.29
CA ALA A 31 19.94 16.64 -0.60
C ALA A 31 21.33 16.76 0.02
N ASP A 32 21.99 15.61 0.22
CA ASP A 32 23.45 15.50 0.27
C ASP A 32 23.93 14.41 -0.70
N GLU A 33 24.53 14.86 -1.80
CA GLU A 33 25.14 14.04 -2.85
C GLU A 33 26.61 13.70 -2.55
N PHE A 34 27.09 14.02 -1.33
CA PHE A 34 28.42 13.67 -0.82
C PHE A 34 29.61 13.98 -1.78
N THR A 35 29.53 15.08 -2.52
CA THR A 35 30.55 15.52 -3.52
C THR A 35 31.69 16.37 -2.94
N GLN A 36 31.86 16.38 -1.61
CA GLN A 36 33.01 17.04 -0.97
C GLN A 36 34.32 16.28 -1.27
N ALA A 37 35.48 16.88 -0.99
CA ALA A 37 36.76 16.27 -1.33
C ALA A 37 37.03 14.99 -0.50
N ASP A 38 37.70 13.99 -1.11
CA ASP A 38 38.04 12.74 -0.45
C ASP A 38 38.80 12.95 0.88
N GLY A 39 38.43 12.15 1.88
CA GLY A 39 38.96 12.22 3.23
C GLY A 39 38.43 13.37 4.08
N THR A 40 37.49 14.18 3.59
CA THR A 40 36.83 15.22 4.41
C THR A 40 35.69 14.65 5.26
N SER A 41 35.37 15.36 6.34
CA SER A 41 34.20 15.06 7.18
C SER A 41 32.91 15.50 6.47
N PRO A 42 31.77 14.84 6.71
CA PRO A 42 30.45 15.25 6.22
C PRO A 42 30.14 16.73 6.47
N ASP A 43 29.27 17.31 5.64
CA ASP A 43 28.98 18.76 5.69
C ASP A 43 28.42 19.17 7.06
N ALA A 44 29.21 19.96 7.79
CA ALA A 44 28.86 20.47 9.11
C ALA A 44 27.70 21.48 9.12
N THR A 45 27.15 21.87 7.97
CA THR A 45 25.86 22.58 7.87
C THR A 45 24.67 21.62 7.84
N LYS A 46 24.86 20.37 7.40
CA LYS A 46 23.83 19.33 7.25
C LYS A 46 23.80 18.30 8.37
N TRP A 47 24.98 17.81 8.78
CA TRP A 47 25.12 16.66 9.69
C TRP A 47 25.78 17.03 11.01
N ASN A 48 25.16 16.62 12.11
CA ASN A 48 25.76 16.56 13.44
C ASN A 48 26.25 15.13 13.72
N PHE A 49 26.96 14.93 14.84
CA PHE A 49 27.38 13.62 15.31
C PHE A 49 26.85 13.34 16.72
N ASN A 50 26.37 12.12 16.94
CA ASN A 50 26.23 11.54 18.28
C ASN A 50 27.57 10.90 18.67
N LEU A 51 28.04 11.18 19.89
CA LEU A 51 29.37 10.77 20.35
C LEU A 51 29.28 9.81 21.54
N GLY A 52 30.14 8.80 21.56
CA GLY A 52 30.25 7.84 22.65
C GLY A 52 29.35 6.62 22.53
N ARG A 53 29.03 6.04 23.69
CA ARG A 53 28.32 4.75 23.84
C ARG A 53 26.84 4.92 24.25
N GLY A 54 26.36 6.16 24.30
CA GLY A 54 25.06 6.50 24.88
C GLY A 54 24.90 6.03 26.33
N SER A 55 23.65 5.92 26.77
CA SER A 55 23.29 5.21 27.99
C SER A 55 23.05 3.74 27.65
N ASN A 56 23.66 2.80 28.40
CA ASN A 56 23.48 1.35 28.22
C ASN A 56 23.73 0.81 26.79
N GLY A 57 24.63 1.42 26.02
CA GLY A 57 24.82 1.05 24.60
C GLY A 57 23.63 1.57 23.77
N TRP A 58 23.40 2.88 23.83
CA TRP A 58 22.29 3.60 23.19
C TRP A 58 20.88 3.05 23.45
N GLY A 59 20.67 2.37 24.59
CA GLY A 59 19.43 1.67 24.96
C GLY A 59 19.42 0.20 24.53
N ASN A 60 20.15 -0.14 23.47
CA ASN A 60 20.08 -1.43 22.79
C ASN A 60 21.24 -2.39 23.09
N ALA A 61 22.03 -2.13 24.14
CA ALA A 61 23.22 -2.91 24.52
C ALA A 61 24.35 -2.92 23.46
N GLU A 62 24.42 -1.87 22.64
CA GLU A 62 25.42 -1.67 21.59
C GLU A 62 26.87 -1.60 22.11
N LEU A 63 27.82 -2.11 21.32
CA LEU A 63 29.21 -2.35 21.72
C LEU A 63 30.20 -1.27 21.27
N GLN A 64 29.84 -0.47 20.27
CA GLN A 64 30.69 0.56 19.67
C GLN A 64 30.72 1.88 20.45
N TYR A 65 31.70 2.70 20.11
CA TYR A 65 31.78 4.12 20.49
C TYR A 65 31.66 4.95 19.20
N TYR A 66 30.60 5.74 19.07
CA TYR A 66 30.44 6.65 17.92
C TYR A 66 31.41 7.84 18.03
N THR A 67 32.05 8.22 16.91
CA THR A 67 32.97 9.36 16.84
C THR A 67 32.65 10.27 15.65
N ASP A 68 33.24 11.48 15.67
CA ASP A 68 33.29 12.48 14.61
C ASP A 68 34.57 12.39 13.74
N ARG A 69 35.37 11.32 13.90
CA ARG A 69 36.62 11.13 13.18
C ARG A 69 36.38 10.74 11.73
N THR A 70 37.23 11.24 10.83
CA THR A 70 37.28 10.81 9.42
C THR A 70 37.64 9.33 9.24
N GLU A 71 38.28 8.71 10.24
CA GLU A 71 38.45 7.26 10.32
C GLU A 71 37.13 6.49 10.39
N ASN A 72 36.03 7.09 10.87
CA ASN A 72 34.72 6.46 11.03
C ASN A 72 33.61 7.09 10.17
N ALA A 73 33.70 8.36 9.79
CA ALA A 73 32.78 9.00 8.84
C ALA A 73 33.53 10.00 7.95
N ARG A 74 33.63 9.70 6.66
CA ARG A 74 34.28 10.57 5.67
C ARG A 74 33.60 10.49 4.32
N ILE A 75 33.86 11.49 3.50
CA ILE A 75 33.54 11.49 2.09
C ILE A 75 34.68 10.81 1.33
N GLU A 76 34.38 9.83 0.48
CA GLU A 76 35.40 9.06 -0.27
C GLU A 76 34.82 8.45 -1.56
N ASN A 77 35.28 8.92 -2.71
CA ASN A 77 34.76 8.60 -4.06
C ASN A 77 33.32 9.13 -4.30
N ASN A 78 33.04 10.39 -3.92
CA ASN A 78 31.74 11.06 -4.05
C ASN A 78 30.58 10.37 -3.29
N GLN A 79 30.86 9.80 -2.12
CA GLN A 79 29.88 9.13 -1.27
C GLN A 79 30.30 9.24 0.19
N LEU A 80 29.34 9.15 1.10
CA LEU A 80 29.59 9.03 2.53
C LEU A 80 29.96 7.57 2.87
N MET A 81 31.11 7.40 3.51
CA MET A 81 31.57 6.14 4.05
C MET A 81 31.51 6.16 5.58
N ILE A 82 30.59 5.38 6.16
CA ILE A 82 30.56 5.09 7.60
C ILE A 82 31.32 3.79 7.84
N GLU A 83 32.46 3.88 8.51
CA GLU A 83 33.42 2.79 8.70
C GLU A 83 33.47 2.31 10.15
N VAL A 84 33.14 1.04 10.34
CA VAL A 84 33.28 0.32 11.61
C VAL A 84 34.70 -0.23 11.73
N ARG A 85 35.36 0.04 12.86
CA ARG A 85 36.71 -0.43 13.17
C ARG A 85 36.76 -1.19 14.48
N GLU A 86 37.58 -2.23 14.55
CA GLU A 86 37.96 -2.87 15.81
C GLU A 86 39.11 -2.06 16.46
N GLU A 87 38.82 -1.39 17.58
CA GLU A 87 39.75 -0.59 18.36
C GLU A 87 39.58 -0.93 19.85
N ASN A 88 40.34 -1.91 20.31
CA ASN A 88 40.26 -2.45 21.68
C ASN A 88 40.36 -1.36 22.77
N ASN A 89 39.33 -1.28 23.62
CA ASN A 89 39.17 -0.28 24.68
C ASN A 89 39.37 1.18 24.21
N TYR A 90 38.78 1.55 23.07
CA TYR A 90 38.89 2.89 22.49
C TYR A 90 38.62 4.00 23.52
N ALA A 91 39.50 5.00 23.57
CA ALA A 91 39.47 6.12 24.53
C ALA A 91 39.34 5.72 26.03
N ASN A 92 39.69 4.48 26.41
CA ASN A 92 39.44 3.89 27.73
C ASN A 92 37.94 3.77 28.10
N SER A 93 37.05 3.72 27.11
CA SER A 93 35.59 3.70 27.28
C SER A 93 34.99 2.30 27.52
N GLY A 94 35.81 1.24 27.42
CA GLY A 94 35.35 -0.15 27.40
C GLY A 94 34.65 -0.60 26.11
N ALA A 95 34.55 0.26 25.09
CA ALA A 95 34.16 -0.18 23.74
C ALA A 95 35.37 -0.78 23.01
N ASN A 96 35.15 -1.87 22.27
CA ASN A 96 36.18 -2.48 21.41
C ASN A 96 35.97 -2.16 19.92
N TYR A 97 34.93 -1.40 19.59
CA TYR A 97 34.62 -0.98 18.23
C TYR A 97 34.38 0.54 18.19
N THR A 98 34.69 1.16 17.06
CA THR A 98 34.27 2.53 16.75
C THR A 98 33.48 2.55 15.45
N SER A 99 32.58 3.53 15.34
CA SER A 99 31.72 3.77 14.18
C SER A 99 31.31 5.25 14.18
N ALA A 100 30.33 5.65 13.38
CA ALA A 100 29.70 6.97 13.44
C ALA A 100 28.16 6.87 13.47
N ARG A 101 27.53 7.88 14.07
CA ARG A 101 26.09 8.12 14.04
C ARG A 101 25.85 9.60 13.72
N LEU A 102 25.42 9.85 12.49
CA LEU A 102 25.13 11.17 11.97
C LEU A 102 23.65 11.49 12.19
N LEU A 103 23.31 12.77 12.34
CA LEU A 103 21.91 13.22 12.46
C LEU A 103 21.70 14.66 11.96
N THR A 104 20.54 14.96 11.38
CA THR A 104 20.17 16.32 10.92
C THR A 104 19.53 17.18 12.01
N GLN A 105 19.36 16.64 13.24
CA GLN A 105 18.74 17.34 14.37
C GLN A 105 19.35 18.73 14.62
N ASN A 106 18.50 19.75 14.83
CA ASN A 106 18.87 21.17 14.96
C ASN A 106 19.48 21.80 13.69
N LYS A 107 19.34 21.17 12.51
CA LYS A 107 19.77 21.69 11.21
C LYS A 107 18.65 21.59 10.18
N HIS A 108 18.12 20.39 9.99
CA HIS A 108 17.00 20.11 9.10
C HIS A 108 16.04 19.12 9.76
N THR A 109 14.76 19.47 9.70
CA THR A 109 13.60 18.65 10.06
C THR A 109 12.58 18.75 8.95
N TRP A 110 11.73 17.74 8.84
CA TRP A 110 10.65 17.69 7.88
C TRP A 110 9.41 17.10 8.55
N GLN A 111 8.24 17.59 8.16
CA GLN A 111 6.96 16.94 8.37
C GLN A 111 6.44 16.58 6.98
N TYR A 112 6.17 15.29 6.76
CA TYR A 112 5.79 14.72 5.46
C TYR A 112 6.89 14.83 4.39
N GLY A 113 6.62 14.21 3.23
CA GLY A 113 7.52 14.15 2.09
C GLY A 113 7.99 12.74 1.77
N ARG A 114 8.79 12.61 0.70
CA ARG A 114 9.54 11.40 0.40
C ARG A 114 10.97 11.54 0.93
N MET A 115 11.42 10.61 1.76
CA MET A 115 12.80 10.55 2.23
C MET A 115 13.47 9.32 1.66
N GLU A 116 14.63 9.49 1.01
CA GLU A 116 15.30 8.43 0.25
C GLU A 116 16.81 8.46 0.48
N ALA A 117 17.43 7.29 0.57
CA ALA A 117 18.88 7.16 0.54
C ALA A 117 19.31 5.91 -0.24
N ARG A 118 20.31 6.08 -1.11
CA ARG A 118 20.92 4.97 -1.86
C ARG A 118 22.14 4.45 -1.11
N ILE A 119 22.02 3.24 -0.55
CA ILE A 119 22.92 2.70 0.47
C ILE A 119 23.39 1.29 0.06
N LYS A 120 24.67 1.01 0.29
CA LYS A 120 25.21 -0.35 0.35
C LYS A 120 25.59 -0.71 1.78
N VAL A 121 24.97 -1.75 2.31
CA VAL A 121 25.17 -2.22 3.69
C VAL A 121 26.40 -3.15 3.81
N PRO A 122 27.12 -3.14 4.94
CA PRO A 122 28.23 -4.07 5.18
C PRO A 122 27.74 -5.49 5.51
N ASP A 123 28.43 -6.50 4.97
CA ASP A 123 28.25 -7.90 5.38
C ASP A 123 28.88 -8.18 6.76
N GLY A 124 28.20 -8.98 7.59
CA GLY A 124 28.78 -9.55 8.81
C GLY A 124 27.83 -9.63 10.00
N GLN A 125 27.76 -10.81 10.62
CA GLN A 125 26.95 -11.06 11.82
C GLN A 125 27.31 -10.09 12.96
N GLY A 126 26.31 -9.41 13.52
CA GLY A 126 26.48 -8.41 14.58
C GLY A 126 26.82 -7.00 14.06
N LEU A 127 26.69 -6.73 12.76
CA LEU A 127 26.59 -5.37 12.23
C LEU A 127 25.13 -4.97 12.06
N TRP A 128 24.83 -3.72 12.37
CA TRP A 128 23.48 -3.16 12.34
C TRP A 128 23.51 -1.72 11.78
N PRO A 129 23.66 -1.55 10.45
CA PRO A 129 23.38 -0.30 9.76
C PRO A 129 21.90 0.07 9.83
N ALA A 130 21.62 1.38 9.90
CA ALA A 130 20.26 1.92 9.88
C ALA A 130 20.21 3.29 9.18
N PHE A 131 19.11 3.52 8.46
CA PHE A 131 18.64 4.81 7.94
C PHE A 131 17.22 5.04 8.46
N TRP A 132 17.06 6.09 9.27
CA TRP A 132 15.90 6.22 10.15
C TRP A 132 15.69 7.66 10.57
N THR A 133 14.59 7.91 11.28
CA THR A 133 14.18 9.24 11.72
C THR A 133 13.65 9.24 13.15
N LEU A 134 13.75 10.38 13.83
CA LEU A 134 13.20 10.60 15.16
C LEU A 134 12.44 11.93 15.23
N GLY A 135 11.39 11.98 16.04
CA GLY A 135 10.66 13.22 16.30
C GLY A 135 11.56 14.34 16.83
N ALA A 136 11.42 15.53 16.25
CA ALA A 136 12.20 16.71 16.64
C ALA A 136 11.97 17.11 18.11
N ASP A 137 10.82 16.76 18.66
CA ASP A 137 10.39 17.02 20.03
C ASP A 137 10.87 15.98 21.07
N ILE A 138 11.73 15.02 20.68
CA ILE A 138 12.33 14.00 21.56
C ILE A 138 12.91 14.55 22.87
N THR A 139 13.41 15.79 22.86
CA THR A 139 13.95 16.45 24.07
C THR A 139 12.88 16.95 25.04
N SER A 140 11.64 17.09 24.59
CA SER A 140 10.46 17.51 25.37
C SER A 140 9.58 16.35 25.82
N VAL A 141 9.31 15.37 24.94
CA VAL A 141 8.38 14.25 25.24
C VAL A 141 9.07 12.92 25.52
N GLY A 142 10.31 12.75 25.03
CA GLY A 142 11.08 11.51 25.16
C GLY A 142 10.63 10.40 24.21
N TRP A 143 11.46 9.36 24.11
CA TRP A 143 11.14 8.14 23.37
C TRP A 143 10.31 7.17 24.23
N PRO A 144 9.31 6.45 23.67
CA PRO A 144 8.89 6.42 22.26
C PRO A 144 7.83 7.48 21.89
N SER A 145 7.46 8.36 22.82
CA SER A 145 6.36 9.34 22.61
C SER A 145 6.58 10.32 21.45
N CYS A 146 7.83 10.58 21.07
CA CYS A 146 8.22 11.42 19.92
C CYS A 146 8.13 10.72 18.56
N GLY A 147 7.86 9.42 18.53
CA GLY A 147 7.90 8.63 17.30
C GLY A 147 9.31 8.36 16.76
N GLU A 148 9.43 7.23 16.07
CA GLU A 148 10.59 6.77 15.30
C GLU A 148 10.06 6.16 14.00
N ILE A 149 10.66 6.50 12.85
CA ILE A 149 10.36 5.85 11.56
C ILE A 149 11.68 5.32 11.01
N ASP A 150 11.81 4.01 10.96
CA ASP A 150 12.97 3.31 10.45
C ASP A 150 12.74 2.99 8.98
N ILE A 151 13.42 3.74 8.11
CA ILE A 151 13.28 3.65 6.65
C ILE A 151 13.99 2.39 6.14
N MET A 152 15.11 2.03 6.76
CA MET A 152 15.77 0.74 6.64
C MET A 152 16.56 0.45 7.90
N GLU A 153 16.28 -0.69 8.53
CA GLU A 153 17.25 -1.40 9.35
C GLU A 153 17.72 -2.67 8.62
N PHE A 154 19.01 -2.99 8.76
CA PHE A 154 19.57 -4.28 8.34
C PHE A 154 20.38 -4.86 9.48
N VAL A 155 20.25 -6.17 9.72
CA VAL A 155 21.07 -6.89 10.71
C VAL A 155 21.81 -8.03 10.04
N GLY A 156 23.15 -8.00 10.02
CA GLY A 156 23.98 -8.97 9.28
C GLY A 156 23.93 -10.43 9.78
N ARG A 157 23.01 -10.75 10.70
CA ARG A 157 22.60 -12.12 11.10
C ARG A 157 21.45 -12.68 10.23
N LEU A 158 20.71 -11.81 9.55
CA LEU A 158 19.65 -12.09 8.57
C LEU A 158 20.09 -11.38 7.27
N PRO A 159 21.03 -11.98 6.51
CA PRO A 159 21.82 -11.27 5.50
C PRO A 159 21.04 -10.89 4.24
N ASP A 160 19.83 -11.41 4.09
CA ASP A 160 18.98 -11.33 2.90
C ASP A 160 17.69 -10.50 3.20
N GLU A 161 17.58 -9.89 4.38
CA GLU A 161 16.37 -9.19 4.87
C GLU A 161 16.66 -7.73 5.27
N ILE A 162 15.70 -6.83 5.08
CA ILE A 162 15.64 -5.52 5.74
C ILE A 162 14.29 -5.31 6.43
N PHE A 163 14.26 -4.37 7.38
CA PHE A 163 13.10 -4.05 8.22
C PHE A 163 12.69 -2.60 7.96
N GLY A 164 11.40 -2.36 7.73
CA GLY A 164 10.77 -1.04 7.79
C GLY A 164 9.82 -1.00 8.98
N THR A 165 10.01 -0.03 9.87
CA THR A 165 9.42 -0.07 11.22
C THR A 165 8.95 1.31 11.67
N ILE A 166 7.92 1.33 12.52
CA ILE A 166 7.59 2.48 13.37
C ILE A 166 7.59 2.13 14.85
N HIS A 167 8.09 3.06 15.65
CA HIS A 167 7.95 3.03 17.11
C HIS A 167 7.18 4.24 17.61
N GLY A 168 6.27 4.03 18.56
CA GLY A 168 5.47 5.08 19.18
C GLY A 168 4.88 4.70 20.54
N PRO A 169 4.02 5.55 21.13
CA PRO A 169 3.54 5.39 22.50
C PRO A 169 2.57 4.21 22.64
N GLY A 170 3.12 3.02 22.91
CA GLY A 170 2.39 1.76 23.10
C GLY A 170 2.70 0.68 22.06
N TYR A 171 3.58 0.98 21.10
CA TYR A 171 4.03 0.08 20.02
C TYR A 171 5.51 0.39 19.73
N ALA A 172 6.44 -0.17 20.52
CA ALA A 172 7.84 0.22 20.48
C ALA A 172 8.78 -0.87 21.00
N GLY A 173 10.06 -0.83 20.58
CA GLY A 173 11.02 -1.88 20.92
C GLY A 173 10.64 -3.17 20.20
N GLY A 174 10.47 -4.27 20.93
CA GLY A 174 10.01 -5.55 20.34
C GLY A 174 8.49 -5.66 20.13
N ASP A 175 7.74 -4.62 20.48
CA ASP A 175 6.30 -4.48 20.21
C ASP A 175 6.06 -3.42 19.10
N SER A 176 7.01 -3.26 18.18
CA SER A 176 6.91 -2.40 16.98
C SER A 176 5.72 -2.76 16.10
N PHE A 177 5.31 -1.81 15.25
CA PHE A 177 4.66 -2.15 14.00
C PHE A 177 5.72 -2.13 12.90
N GLU A 178 5.93 -3.28 12.25
CA GLU A 178 7.04 -3.51 11.31
C GLU A 178 6.63 -4.42 10.16
N SER A 179 7.38 -4.36 9.06
CA SER A 179 7.36 -5.34 7.98
C SER A 179 8.78 -5.61 7.47
N ILE A 180 8.96 -6.80 6.89
CA ILE A 180 10.22 -7.30 6.37
C ILE A 180 10.16 -7.32 4.85
N TYR A 181 11.23 -6.86 4.20
CA TYR A 181 11.45 -7.11 2.78
C TYR A 181 12.59 -8.13 2.62
N GLU A 182 12.26 -9.29 2.06
CA GLU A 182 13.20 -10.38 1.78
C GLU A 182 13.73 -10.30 0.34
N PHE A 183 15.05 -10.29 0.19
CA PHE A 183 15.73 -10.30 -1.09
C PHE A 183 16.05 -11.74 -1.50
N GLY A 184 16.11 -12.01 -2.81
CA GLY A 184 16.58 -13.30 -3.35
C GLY A 184 18.08 -13.62 -3.13
N GLY A 185 18.73 -12.96 -2.17
CA GLY A 185 20.15 -13.10 -1.82
C GLY A 185 20.67 -11.91 -0.98
N PRO A 186 21.96 -11.90 -0.63
CA PRO A 186 22.45 -10.99 0.41
C PRO A 186 22.36 -9.51 0.04
N VAL A 187 21.70 -8.71 0.89
CA VAL A 187 21.50 -7.25 0.72
C VAL A 187 22.83 -6.51 0.57
N SER A 188 23.87 -6.97 1.26
CA SER A 188 25.24 -6.44 1.15
C SER A 188 25.91 -6.61 -0.23
N SER A 189 25.28 -7.31 -1.18
CA SER A 189 25.83 -7.59 -2.50
C SER A 189 25.91 -6.35 -3.39
N ASP A 190 24.95 -5.44 -3.31
CA ASP A 190 24.91 -4.21 -4.12
C ASP A 190 24.42 -2.96 -3.33
N TYR A 191 24.26 -1.84 -4.01
CA TYR A 191 23.53 -0.68 -3.50
C TYR A 191 22.05 -0.86 -3.77
N HIS A 192 21.24 -0.52 -2.77
CA HIS A 192 19.79 -0.46 -2.86
C HIS A 192 19.29 0.93 -2.45
N THR A 193 18.12 1.30 -2.94
CA THR A 193 17.49 2.60 -2.71
C THR A 193 16.36 2.42 -1.71
N TYR A 194 16.55 2.92 -0.49
CA TYR A 194 15.58 2.78 0.59
C TYR A 194 14.83 4.09 0.76
N ALA A 195 13.49 4.05 0.78
CA ALA A 195 12.68 5.25 0.92
C ALA A 195 11.40 5.05 1.75
N ILE A 196 10.91 6.16 2.29
CA ILE A 196 9.50 6.30 2.71
C ILE A 196 8.83 7.41 1.89
N GLU A 197 7.53 7.24 1.65
CA GLU A 197 6.60 8.32 1.34
C GLU A 197 5.70 8.52 2.56
N TRP A 198 5.68 9.73 3.12
CA TRP A 198 5.01 10.04 4.38
C TRP A 198 4.10 11.26 4.23
N GLU A 199 2.87 11.10 4.69
CA GLU A 199 1.78 12.06 4.63
C GLU A 199 1.01 12.07 5.97
N GLU A 200 0.00 12.94 6.09
CA GLU A 200 -0.86 12.95 7.28
C GLU A 200 -1.56 11.59 7.43
N ASN A 201 -1.29 10.90 8.54
CA ASN A 201 -1.85 9.57 8.86
C ASN A 201 -1.47 8.42 7.90
N LEU A 202 -0.44 8.56 7.07
CA LEU A 202 0.02 7.50 6.16
C LEU A 202 1.55 7.50 6.01
N ILE A 203 2.17 6.33 6.18
CA ILE A 203 3.58 6.10 5.81
C ILE A 203 3.63 4.85 4.92
N ARG A 204 4.40 4.92 3.83
CA ARG A 204 4.61 3.85 2.85
C ARG A 204 6.11 3.64 2.64
N TRP A 205 6.61 2.40 2.71
CA TRP A 205 8.05 2.08 2.55
C TRP A 205 8.34 1.43 1.21
N TYR A 206 9.53 1.72 0.69
CA TYR A 206 10.00 1.28 -0.62
C TYR A 206 11.45 0.80 -0.59
N VAL A 207 11.74 -0.27 -1.32
CA VAL A 207 13.08 -0.74 -1.68
C VAL A 207 13.20 -0.78 -3.20
N ASP A 208 14.15 -0.05 -3.77
CA ASP A 208 14.38 0.04 -5.23
C ASP A 208 13.11 0.42 -6.04
N GLY A 209 12.19 1.17 -5.42
CA GLY A 209 10.90 1.55 -5.98
C GLY A 209 9.75 0.58 -5.70
N ILE A 210 10.03 -0.61 -5.16
CA ILE A 210 9.03 -1.62 -4.78
C ILE A 210 8.46 -1.28 -3.42
N HIS A 211 7.15 -1.04 -3.37
CA HIS A 211 6.40 -0.82 -2.14
C HIS A 211 6.21 -2.14 -1.36
N TYR A 212 6.48 -2.15 -0.04
CA TYR A 212 6.38 -3.39 0.77
C TYR A 212 5.75 -3.23 2.16
N HIS A 213 5.48 -2.00 2.60
CA HIS A 213 4.88 -1.75 3.91
C HIS A 213 4.06 -0.46 3.90
N THR A 214 2.90 -0.50 4.55
CA THR A 214 2.06 0.65 4.84
C THR A 214 1.78 0.70 6.34
N ALA A 215 1.78 1.89 6.93
CA ALA A 215 1.33 2.13 8.30
C ALA A 215 0.35 3.31 8.37
N THR A 216 -0.72 3.13 9.14
CA THR A 216 -1.79 4.10 9.40
C THR A 216 -2.13 4.14 10.90
N PRO A 217 -2.89 5.14 11.39
CA PRO A 217 -3.41 5.15 12.76
C PRO A 217 -4.25 3.94 13.15
N ALA A 218 -4.84 3.21 12.19
CA ALA A 218 -5.64 2.02 12.47
C ALA A 218 -4.77 0.84 12.90
N ASP A 219 -3.59 0.68 12.30
CA ASP A 219 -2.67 -0.45 12.55
C ASP A 219 -2.08 -0.43 13.96
N VAL A 220 -1.93 0.77 14.53
CA VAL A 220 -1.43 0.98 15.90
C VAL A 220 -2.55 1.19 16.93
N ALA A 221 -3.82 1.16 16.52
CA ALA A 221 -4.95 1.40 17.41
C ALA A 221 -5.04 0.34 18.54
N PRO A 222 -5.40 0.72 19.79
CA PRO A 222 -5.91 2.02 20.22
C PRO A 222 -4.82 3.00 20.68
N ASN A 223 -3.54 2.75 20.35
CA ASN A 223 -2.44 3.64 20.73
C ASN A 223 -2.46 4.94 19.91
N SER A 224 -1.71 5.95 20.36
CA SER A 224 -1.68 7.26 19.69
C SER A 224 -0.69 7.27 18.51
N TRP A 225 -1.15 7.72 17.34
CA TRP A 225 -0.30 7.99 16.19
C TRP A 225 0.68 9.14 16.48
N ALA A 226 1.97 8.92 16.24
CA ALA A 226 3.05 9.85 16.61
C ALA A 226 3.72 10.55 15.41
N PHE A 227 3.14 10.47 14.21
CA PHE A 227 3.82 10.83 12.95
C PHE A 227 3.15 12.01 12.21
N ASN A 228 2.63 13.00 12.95
CA ASN A 228 2.03 14.23 12.42
C ASN A 228 2.72 15.50 12.99
N HIS A 229 4.05 15.49 13.00
CA HIS A 229 4.90 16.64 13.38
C HIS A 229 6.29 16.52 12.73
N ASP A 230 7.20 17.45 13.03
CA ASP A 230 8.59 17.43 12.53
C ASP A 230 9.42 16.22 13.00
N PHE A 231 10.17 15.61 12.08
CA PHE A 231 11.17 14.55 12.30
C PHE A 231 12.54 14.95 11.72
N PHE A 232 13.63 14.36 12.23
CA PHE A 232 14.99 14.52 11.69
C PHE A 232 15.62 13.18 11.32
N ILE A 233 16.48 13.17 10.30
CA ILE A 233 17.16 11.97 9.76
C ILE A 233 18.36 11.58 10.62
N LEU A 234 18.62 10.27 10.70
CA LEU A 234 19.81 9.64 11.25
C LEU A 234 20.41 8.60 10.28
N LEU A 235 21.74 8.44 10.35
CA LEU A 235 22.49 7.37 9.68
C LEU A 235 23.53 6.80 10.65
N ASN A 236 23.59 5.49 10.84
CA ASN A 236 24.64 4.85 11.64
C ASN A 236 24.94 3.41 11.24
N VAL A 237 26.06 2.88 11.75
CA VAL A 237 26.30 1.43 11.85
C VAL A 237 26.59 1.07 13.30
N ALA A 238 25.62 0.44 13.97
CA ALA A 238 25.78 -0.15 15.28
C ALA A 238 26.54 -1.49 15.21
N VAL A 239 27.11 -1.90 16.34
CA VAL A 239 27.84 -3.17 16.48
C VAL A 239 27.32 -3.92 17.69
N GLY A 240 26.85 -5.13 17.45
CA GLY A 240 26.20 -5.97 18.44
C GLY A 240 24.79 -5.51 18.76
N GLY A 241 24.49 -5.42 20.06
CA GLY A 241 23.18 -5.03 20.57
C GLY A 241 22.14 -6.15 20.59
N ASN A 242 20.96 -5.85 21.12
CA ASN A 242 19.87 -6.81 21.32
C ASN A 242 19.33 -7.35 19.99
N PHE A 243 19.17 -6.47 18.98
CA PHE A 243 18.64 -6.84 17.66
C PHE A 243 19.73 -7.33 16.70
N GLY A 244 20.85 -6.62 16.58
CA GLY A 244 22.00 -7.03 15.76
C GLY A 244 22.67 -8.35 16.21
N GLY A 245 22.55 -8.70 17.49
CA GLY A 245 23.04 -9.97 18.05
C GLY A 245 24.56 -10.01 18.30
N PRO A 246 25.14 -11.18 18.58
CA PRO A 246 26.57 -11.29 18.85
C PRO A 246 27.42 -11.07 17.58
N VAL A 247 28.54 -10.36 17.70
CA VAL A 247 29.52 -10.20 16.60
C VAL A 247 30.13 -11.55 16.24
N GLY A 248 29.98 -11.96 14.97
CA GLY A 248 30.48 -13.23 14.48
C GLY A 248 32.02 -13.29 14.46
N SER A 249 32.60 -14.40 14.90
CA SER A 249 34.07 -14.58 14.95
C SER A 249 34.77 -14.63 13.59
N ALA A 250 34.00 -14.72 12.50
CA ALA A 250 34.48 -14.66 11.12
C ALA A 250 34.44 -13.24 10.51
N VAL A 251 33.84 -12.26 11.19
CA VAL A 251 33.79 -10.87 10.70
C VAL A 251 35.18 -10.26 10.74
N SER A 252 35.65 -9.77 9.60
CA SER A 252 36.93 -9.05 9.47
C SER A 252 36.68 -7.56 9.36
N PHE A 253 37.31 -6.76 10.22
CA PHE A 253 37.25 -5.31 10.21
C PHE A 253 38.43 -4.69 9.43
N PRO A 254 38.28 -3.49 8.83
CA PRO A 254 37.09 -2.63 8.87
C PRO A 254 35.92 -3.11 8.00
N LYS A 255 34.73 -2.63 8.31
CA LYS A 255 33.48 -2.84 7.55
C LYS A 255 32.83 -1.49 7.27
N GLN A 256 32.17 -1.32 6.13
CA GLN A 256 31.75 -0.01 5.62
C GLN A 256 30.29 -0.06 5.16
N MET A 257 29.49 0.88 5.65
CA MET A 257 28.24 1.31 5.00
C MET A 257 28.60 2.45 4.06
N LEU A 258 28.17 2.34 2.80
CA LEU A 258 28.42 3.33 1.76
C LEU A 258 27.09 3.98 1.39
N VAL A 259 27.02 5.31 1.42
CA VAL A 259 25.81 6.08 1.13
C VAL A 259 26.13 7.03 -0.02
N ASP A 260 25.54 6.75 -1.17
CA ASP A 260 25.74 7.47 -2.43
C ASP A 260 25.09 8.86 -2.36
N TYR A 261 23.85 8.91 -1.89
CA TYR A 261 23.14 10.15 -1.57
C TYR A 261 22.12 9.96 -0.45
N VAL A 262 21.70 11.08 0.16
CA VAL A 262 20.43 11.20 0.89
C VAL A 262 19.63 12.35 0.28
N ARG A 263 18.38 12.13 -0.06
CA ARG A 263 17.48 13.10 -0.68
C ARG A 263 16.15 13.15 0.07
N VAL A 264 15.58 14.35 0.16
CA VAL A 264 14.25 14.60 0.69
C VAL A 264 13.48 15.43 -0.32
N TYR A 265 12.31 14.95 -0.68
CA TYR A 265 11.41 15.56 -1.65
C TYR A 265 10.09 15.96 -0.97
N ALA A 266 9.51 17.08 -1.39
CA ALA A 266 8.11 17.42 -1.14
C ALA A 266 7.30 17.10 -2.40
N PRO A 267 5.97 16.95 -2.37
CA PRO A 267 5.21 16.65 -3.59
C PRO A 267 5.40 17.73 -4.67
N ALA A 268 5.75 17.34 -5.90
CA ALA A 268 5.91 18.26 -7.03
C ALA A 268 4.57 18.93 -7.35
N GLY A 269 4.55 20.26 -7.40
CA GLY A 269 3.31 21.04 -7.54
C GLY A 269 2.52 21.22 -6.25
N GLY A 270 2.69 20.31 -5.28
CA GLY A 270 1.96 20.23 -4.00
C GLY A 270 2.41 21.24 -2.94
N GLY A 271 2.42 22.52 -3.30
CA GLY A 271 2.31 23.61 -2.35
C GLY A 271 0.90 24.20 -2.45
N ASN A 272 0.08 23.98 -1.43
CA ASN A 272 -1.30 24.45 -1.31
C ASN A 272 -1.49 25.82 -1.94
N ARG A 273 -2.27 25.84 -3.02
CA ARG A 273 -2.38 26.96 -3.95
C ARG A 273 -3.26 28.09 -3.39
N LEU A 274 -3.95 27.84 -2.28
CA LEU A 274 -4.73 28.81 -1.53
C LEU A 274 -3.80 29.72 -0.72
N ALA A 275 -4.01 31.04 -0.78
CA ALA A 275 -3.39 31.96 0.15
C ALA A 275 -4.15 31.96 1.49
N ASN A 276 -3.42 31.89 2.62
CA ASN A 276 -3.98 31.85 3.97
C ASN A 276 -5.01 30.70 4.21
N PRO A 277 -4.62 29.42 4.02
CA PRO A 277 -5.51 28.25 4.11
C PRO A 277 -6.02 27.94 5.53
N GLY A 278 -5.15 28.05 6.55
CA GLY A 278 -5.50 27.92 7.98
C GLY A 278 -5.83 29.26 8.65
N PHE A 279 -6.24 30.26 7.87
CA PHE A 279 -6.74 31.57 8.34
C PHE A 279 -5.83 32.45 9.24
N GLU A 280 -4.60 32.02 9.54
CA GLU A 280 -3.66 32.63 10.50
C GLU A 280 -3.30 34.11 10.32
N THR A 281 -3.61 34.74 9.18
CA THR A 281 -3.55 36.22 9.08
C THR A 281 -4.62 36.94 9.91
N GLY A 282 -5.58 36.21 10.51
CA GLY A 282 -6.69 36.77 11.27
C GLY A 282 -7.69 37.55 10.41
N SER A 283 -7.74 37.28 9.10
CA SER A 283 -8.50 38.05 8.14
C SER A 283 -8.84 37.24 6.87
N LEU A 284 -10.00 37.52 6.28
CA LEU A 284 -10.36 37.04 4.94
C LEU A 284 -9.68 37.84 3.80
N SER A 285 -8.63 38.62 4.04
CA SER A 285 -8.03 39.50 3.01
C SER A 285 -7.50 38.80 1.75
N SER A 286 -7.28 37.48 1.80
CA SER A 286 -6.91 36.63 0.67
C SER A 286 -8.09 35.84 0.07
N TRP A 287 -9.28 35.95 0.66
CA TRP A 287 -10.49 35.21 0.32
C TRP A 287 -11.59 36.18 -0.14
N ILE A 288 -12.43 35.76 -1.08
CA ILE A 288 -13.53 36.59 -1.60
C ILE A 288 -14.86 36.07 -1.05
N PRO A 289 -15.59 36.84 -0.22
CA PRO A 289 -16.94 36.50 0.20
C PRO A 289 -17.94 36.52 -0.97
N TYR A 290 -19.05 35.81 -0.84
CA TYR A 290 -20.07 35.75 -1.91
C TYR A 290 -20.85 37.06 -2.05
N ASP A 291 -21.20 37.40 -3.30
CA ASP A 291 -21.98 38.61 -3.62
C ASP A 291 -23.43 38.49 -3.13
N GLY A 292 -23.76 39.21 -2.06
CA GLY A 292 -25.12 39.32 -1.53
C GLY A 292 -25.16 39.78 -0.08
N ALA A 293 -24.17 39.34 0.69
CA ALA A 293 -23.98 39.69 2.08
C ALA A 293 -23.57 41.17 2.22
N GLY A 294 -24.33 41.94 3.01
CA GLY A 294 -24.13 43.38 3.11
C GLY A 294 -22.79 43.72 3.80
N ALA A 295 -22.22 44.91 3.55
CA ALA A 295 -20.92 45.32 4.11
C ALA A 295 -20.83 45.41 5.68
N ASN A 296 -21.89 45.02 6.40
CA ASN A 296 -21.95 44.90 7.85
C ASN A 296 -22.11 43.45 8.35
N ASP A 297 -22.47 42.52 7.47
CA ASP A 297 -22.62 41.09 7.77
C ASP A 297 -22.32 40.29 6.49
N PRO A 298 -21.08 39.78 6.33
CA PRO A 298 -20.60 39.17 5.08
C PRO A 298 -20.89 37.66 4.96
N GLY A 299 -21.70 37.07 5.84
CA GLY A 299 -21.97 35.62 5.88
C GLY A 299 -20.76 34.72 6.20
N ALA A 300 -19.57 35.31 6.28
CA ALA A 300 -18.30 34.64 6.57
C ALA A 300 -17.31 35.58 7.28
N PHE A 301 -16.69 35.16 8.38
CA PHE A 301 -15.60 35.90 9.02
C PHE A 301 -14.60 34.99 9.74
N VAL A 302 -13.44 35.52 10.13
CA VAL A 302 -12.42 34.75 10.87
C VAL A 302 -12.63 34.93 12.38
N GLU A 303 -12.84 33.84 13.10
CA GLU A 303 -12.81 33.79 14.57
C GLU A 303 -11.40 33.40 15.07
N SER A 304 -11.10 33.72 16.33
CA SER A 304 -9.83 33.35 16.97
C SER A 304 -10.09 32.61 18.28
N THR A 305 -9.19 31.71 18.68
CA THR A 305 -9.25 30.97 19.96
C THR A 305 -9.41 31.86 21.21
N ASN A 306 -9.05 33.14 21.14
CA ASN A 306 -9.18 34.12 22.23
C ASN A 306 -10.39 35.06 22.09
N SER A 307 -11.22 34.92 21.06
CA SER A 307 -12.37 35.80 20.84
C SER A 307 -13.48 35.51 21.84
N THR A 308 -14.12 36.56 22.33
CA THR A 308 -15.31 36.48 23.18
C THR A 308 -16.50 37.07 22.45
N TYR A 309 -17.05 36.30 21.49
CA TYR A 309 -18.31 36.64 20.84
C TYR A 309 -19.39 35.60 21.17
N TYR A 310 -20.58 36.09 21.49
CA TYR A 310 -21.62 35.33 22.19
C TYR A 310 -23.00 35.90 21.80
N ASN A 311 -24.03 35.07 21.67
CA ASN A 311 -25.43 35.54 21.63
C ASN A 311 -26.32 34.88 22.72
N GLY A 312 -26.53 35.54 23.88
CA GLY A 312 -27.52 35.08 24.90
C GLY A 312 -27.13 34.65 26.34
N GLY A 313 -25.94 34.94 26.90
CA GLY A 313 -25.65 34.85 28.35
C GLY A 313 -24.89 33.62 28.92
N ASN A 314 -23.75 33.93 29.58
CA ASN A 314 -22.86 33.08 30.38
C ASN A 314 -21.89 32.13 29.65
N GLY A 315 -20.66 32.62 29.43
CA GLY A 315 -19.46 31.93 29.94
C GLY A 315 -18.71 30.96 29.03
N GLY A 316 -17.86 31.51 28.15
CA GLY A 316 -16.48 31.02 28.00
C GLY A 316 -16.25 29.62 27.42
N ASP A 317 -17.01 29.22 26.39
CA ASP A 317 -16.57 28.17 25.47
C ASP A 317 -16.04 28.83 24.18
N HIS A 318 -14.90 28.33 23.70
CA HIS A 318 -14.24 28.77 22.48
C HIS A 318 -14.22 27.62 21.48
N VAL A 319 -14.27 27.91 20.18
CA VAL A 319 -13.87 26.91 19.18
C VAL A 319 -12.37 26.67 19.34
N LEU A 320 -12.02 25.43 19.66
CA LEU A 320 -10.64 24.95 19.52
C LEU A 320 -10.38 24.85 18.01
N THR A 321 -9.50 25.70 17.50
CA THR A 321 -9.01 25.61 16.12
C THR A 321 -8.34 24.26 15.90
N ARG A 322 -8.30 23.77 14.65
CA ARG A 322 -7.66 22.48 14.36
C ARG A 322 -6.15 22.63 14.41
N SER A 323 -5.64 23.67 13.76
CA SER A 323 -4.27 24.14 13.88
C SER A 323 -4.26 25.61 14.33
N GLY A 324 -3.07 26.23 14.45
CA GLY A 324 -2.95 27.68 14.59
C GLY A 324 -3.76 28.36 15.71
N THR A 325 -4.37 29.50 15.37
CA THR A 325 -4.98 30.50 16.26
C THR A 325 -6.35 30.96 15.74
N TYR A 326 -6.60 30.85 14.44
CA TYR A 326 -7.73 31.42 13.71
C TYR A 326 -8.48 30.36 12.89
N VAL A 327 -9.75 30.63 12.59
CA VAL A 327 -10.65 29.72 11.85
C VAL A 327 -11.68 30.52 11.07
N ALA A 328 -12.06 30.10 9.86
CA ALA A 328 -13.17 30.72 9.15
C ALA A 328 -14.51 30.20 9.67
N LYS A 329 -15.44 31.10 9.96
CA LYS A 329 -16.84 30.80 10.29
C LYS A 329 -17.75 31.25 9.17
N VAL A 330 -18.71 30.42 8.79
CA VAL A 330 -19.75 30.70 7.78
C VAL A 330 -21.16 30.40 8.32
N PHE A 331 -22.16 31.19 7.91
CA PHE A 331 -23.55 31.14 8.38
C PHE A 331 -24.50 31.85 7.40
N GLY A 332 -25.82 31.69 7.57
CA GLY A 332 -26.83 32.31 6.69
C GLY A 332 -27.32 33.70 7.15
N ASP A 333 -27.87 34.48 6.23
CA ASP A 333 -28.27 35.89 6.44
C ASP A 333 -29.64 36.09 7.14
N PHE A 334 -30.39 35.01 7.39
CA PHE A 334 -31.74 35.05 7.99
C PHE A 334 -32.73 35.95 7.23
N ILE A 335 -32.68 35.95 5.89
CA ILE A 335 -33.54 36.81 5.05
C ILE A 335 -34.96 36.26 4.82
N GLY A 336 -35.25 35.03 5.26
CA GLY A 336 -36.54 34.35 5.00
C GLY A 336 -36.72 33.89 3.56
N ALA A 337 -35.60 33.61 2.89
CA ALA A 337 -35.48 33.08 1.55
C ALA A 337 -34.16 32.28 1.47
N GLU A 338 -34.08 31.32 0.55
CA GLU A 338 -32.84 30.57 0.30
C GLU A 338 -31.66 31.53 0.03
N ASN A 339 -30.55 31.32 0.73
CA ASN A 339 -29.32 32.08 0.58
C ASN A 339 -28.08 31.18 0.66
N PHE A 340 -27.07 31.56 -0.11
CA PHE A 340 -25.78 30.88 -0.19
C PHE A 340 -24.71 31.87 0.27
N ASN A 341 -24.06 31.54 1.37
CA ASN A 341 -22.99 32.30 1.98
C ASN A 341 -21.70 31.49 1.97
N GLY A 342 -20.55 32.15 1.99
CA GLY A 342 -19.29 31.46 1.77
C GLY A 342 -18.15 32.37 1.37
N ILE A 343 -17.01 31.73 1.12
CA ILE A 343 -15.77 32.35 0.65
C ILE A 343 -15.14 31.52 -0.46
N TYR A 344 -14.40 32.16 -1.35
CA TYR A 344 -13.67 31.47 -2.41
C TYR A 344 -12.29 32.09 -2.72
N GLN A 345 -11.46 31.30 -3.39
CA GLN A 345 -10.26 31.76 -4.07
C GLN A 345 -10.23 31.22 -5.50
N ASP A 346 -9.75 32.05 -6.43
CA ASP A 346 -9.46 31.67 -7.82
C ASP A 346 -7.94 31.47 -7.95
N VAL A 347 -7.53 30.30 -8.41
CA VAL A 347 -6.14 29.93 -8.73
C VAL A 347 -6.06 29.69 -10.24
N ALA A 348 -4.96 30.12 -10.87
CA ALA A 348 -4.73 29.82 -12.28
C ALA A 348 -4.58 28.31 -12.49
N ALA A 349 -5.25 27.77 -13.52
CA ALA A 349 -5.22 26.37 -13.89
C ALA A 349 -5.20 26.26 -15.41
N THR A 350 -4.69 25.16 -15.94
CA THR A 350 -4.67 24.87 -17.38
C THR A 350 -5.59 23.69 -17.70
N PRO A 351 -6.04 23.53 -18.96
CA PRO A 351 -6.70 22.30 -19.37
C PRO A 351 -5.81 21.08 -19.09
N ASP A 352 -6.46 19.96 -18.79
CA ASP A 352 -5.86 18.65 -18.51
C ASP A 352 -4.93 18.60 -17.27
N SER A 353 -4.78 19.68 -16.50
CA SER A 353 -4.10 19.58 -15.19
C SER A 353 -4.97 18.89 -14.14
N LEU A 354 -4.33 18.07 -13.30
CA LEU A 354 -4.96 17.30 -12.23
C LEU A 354 -4.84 18.06 -10.91
N TRP A 355 -5.82 17.88 -10.03
CA TRP A 355 -5.92 18.62 -8.77
C TRP A 355 -6.50 17.75 -7.66
N SER A 356 -6.16 18.03 -6.41
CA SER A 356 -6.86 17.50 -5.24
C SER A 356 -7.31 18.64 -4.32
N ALA A 357 -8.36 18.41 -3.54
CA ALA A 357 -8.95 19.43 -2.69
C ALA A 357 -9.58 18.83 -1.42
N ARG A 358 -9.23 19.40 -0.26
CA ARG A 358 -9.74 18.97 1.04
C ARG A 358 -9.80 20.11 2.05
N GLY A 359 -10.29 19.83 3.25
CA GLY A 359 -10.25 20.76 4.37
C GLY A 359 -11.09 20.28 5.54
N PHE A 360 -10.94 20.93 6.69
CA PHE A 360 -11.59 20.49 7.92
C PHE A 360 -12.78 21.37 8.27
N ALA A 361 -13.83 20.73 8.79
CA ALA A 361 -15.08 21.39 9.16
C ALA A 361 -15.54 21.04 10.58
N LEU A 362 -16.30 21.94 11.22
CA LEU A 362 -16.86 21.74 12.57
C LEU A 362 -18.15 22.54 12.75
N THR A 363 -19.15 22.01 13.45
CA THR A 363 -20.25 22.82 14.02
C THR A 363 -20.08 22.95 15.54
N HIS A 364 -20.22 24.15 16.07
CA HIS A 364 -19.96 24.40 17.50
C HIS A 364 -21.17 24.00 18.36
N PRO A 365 -20.99 23.30 19.51
CA PRO A 365 -22.12 22.82 20.34
C PRO A 365 -23.10 23.90 20.84
N GLN A 366 -22.70 25.18 20.85
CA GLN A 366 -23.56 26.30 21.23
C GLN A 366 -24.14 27.09 20.03
N ASP A 367 -23.69 26.81 18.81
CA ASP A 367 -24.10 27.51 17.57
C ASP A 367 -24.34 26.47 16.44
N LEU A 368 -25.07 25.42 16.80
CA LEU A 368 -25.31 24.23 15.98
C LEU A 368 -26.02 24.56 14.67
N MET A 369 -25.47 24.10 13.54
CA MET A 369 -26.22 24.00 12.29
C MET A 369 -27.52 23.25 12.54
N SER A 370 -28.65 23.85 12.13
CA SER A 370 -29.98 23.33 12.44
C SER A 370 -30.92 23.29 11.23
N GLY A 371 -31.98 22.50 11.37
CA GLY A 371 -33.09 22.46 10.41
C GLY A 371 -32.68 21.94 9.03
N THR A 372 -32.76 22.80 8.02
CA THR A 372 -32.45 22.48 6.62
C THR A 372 -31.15 23.11 6.10
N ASN A 373 -30.38 23.74 7.00
CA ASN A 373 -29.10 24.33 6.65
C ASN A 373 -28.09 23.24 6.26
N THR A 374 -27.19 23.59 5.33
CA THR A 374 -26.18 22.68 4.80
C THR A 374 -24.86 23.39 4.51
N ALA A 375 -23.75 22.66 4.51
CA ALA A 375 -22.42 23.20 4.17
C ALA A 375 -21.53 22.17 3.47
N TRP A 376 -20.62 22.61 2.61
CA TRP A 376 -19.68 21.73 1.89
C TRP A 376 -18.47 22.50 1.38
N LEU A 377 -17.44 21.78 0.95
CA LEU A 377 -16.38 22.29 0.09
C LEU A 377 -16.74 22.03 -1.37
N GLU A 378 -16.45 22.99 -2.24
CA GLU A 378 -16.77 22.95 -3.67
C GLU A 378 -15.56 23.39 -4.50
N VAL A 379 -15.30 22.69 -5.60
CA VAL A 379 -14.29 23.08 -6.59
C VAL A 379 -14.99 23.22 -7.94
N SER A 380 -14.70 24.30 -8.66
CA SER A 380 -15.20 24.50 -10.02
C SER A 380 -14.09 24.95 -10.96
N PHE A 381 -13.89 24.23 -12.05
CA PHE A 381 -13.02 24.65 -13.15
C PHE A 381 -13.78 25.57 -14.09
N ARG A 382 -13.14 26.67 -14.50
CA ARG A 382 -13.80 27.79 -15.18
C ARG A 382 -12.97 28.35 -16.34
N ASP A 383 -13.68 28.90 -17.30
CA ASP A 383 -13.09 29.67 -18.41
C ASP A 383 -12.87 31.16 -18.06
N ASP A 384 -12.29 31.90 -19.01
CA ASP A 384 -12.05 33.35 -18.92
C ASP A 384 -13.34 34.20 -18.76
N SER A 385 -14.52 33.62 -18.98
CA SER A 385 -15.82 34.26 -18.79
C SER A 385 -16.47 33.97 -17.42
N ASP A 386 -15.77 33.23 -16.55
CA ASP A 386 -16.24 32.68 -15.27
C ASP A 386 -17.28 31.56 -15.38
N ALA A 387 -17.51 31.02 -16.59
CA ALA A 387 -18.44 29.91 -16.81
C ALA A 387 -17.88 28.61 -16.22
N VAL A 388 -18.74 27.85 -15.54
CA VAL A 388 -18.38 26.54 -14.95
C VAL A 388 -18.30 25.49 -16.05
N LEU A 389 -17.15 24.83 -16.16
CA LEU A 389 -16.89 23.75 -17.11
C LEU A 389 -17.12 22.38 -16.45
N SER A 390 -16.67 22.22 -15.20
CA SER A 390 -16.99 21.10 -14.32
C SER A 390 -17.12 21.57 -12.87
N LEU A 391 -17.85 20.78 -12.08
CA LEU A 391 -18.22 21.09 -10.70
C LEU A 391 -17.98 19.85 -9.83
N HIS A 392 -17.28 20.04 -8.70
CA HIS A 392 -16.93 18.99 -7.77
C HIS A 392 -17.28 19.40 -6.33
N ARG A 393 -17.68 18.47 -5.48
CA ARG A 393 -18.08 18.73 -4.07
C ARG A 393 -17.57 17.68 -3.11
N SER A 394 -17.44 18.08 -1.84
CA SER A 394 -17.35 17.16 -0.72
C SER A 394 -18.70 16.51 -0.39
N GLU A 395 -18.73 15.64 0.62
CA GLU A 395 -20.00 15.31 1.27
C GLU A 395 -20.65 16.58 1.85
N ILE A 396 -21.97 16.69 1.62
CA ILE A 396 -22.79 17.78 2.14
C ILE A 396 -23.08 17.53 3.62
N GLN A 397 -22.63 18.47 4.44
CA GLN A 397 -22.89 18.52 5.86
C GLN A 397 -24.28 19.09 6.12
N THR A 398 -24.98 18.45 7.05
CA THR A 398 -26.38 18.69 7.44
C THR A 398 -26.45 18.63 8.97
N SER A 399 -27.51 19.13 9.59
CA SER A 399 -27.71 18.97 11.05
C SER A 399 -27.90 17.51 11.51
N SER A 400 -27.85 16.52 10.61
CA SER A 400 -28.01 15.09 10.91
C SER A 400 -26.76 14.22 10.75
N ASN A 401 -25.73 14.66 10.00
CA ASN A 401 -24.46 13.93 9.84
C ASN A 401 -23.26 14.63 10.54
N VAL A 402 -23.36 15.91 10.90
CA VAL A 402 -22.32 16.60 11.69
C VAL A 402 -22.32 16.15 13.15
N THR A 403 -21.13 15.94 13.73
CA THR A 403 -20.95 15.71 15.17
C THR A 403 -20.55 17.02 15.87
N PRO A 404 -21.36 17.56 16.80
CA PRO A 404 -21.05 18.81 17.49
C PRO A 404 -19.70 18.82 18.22
N GLY A 405 -18.87 19.83 17.93
CA GLY A 405 -17.59 20.04 18.61
C GLY A 405 -16.47 19.07 18.20
N ALA A 406 -16.68 18.26 17.16
CA ALA A 406 -15.64 17.47 16.53
C ALA A 406 -15.26 18.08 15.17
N TRP A 407 -13.96 18.09 14.87
CA TRP A 407 -13.45 18.40 13.54
C TRP A 407 -13.63 17.20 12.63
N MET A 408 -14.01 17.43 11.36
CA MET A 408 -14.25 16.38 10.37
C MET A 408 -13.60 16.66 9.02
N GLU A 409 -13.10 15.58 8.43
CA GLU A 409 -12.66 15.42 7.04
C GLU A 409 -13.72 15.86 6.03
N LEU A 410 -13.45 16.89 5.20
CA LEU A 410 -14.16 17.12 3.95
C LEU A 410 -13.17 17.00 2.79
N GLU A 411 -13.15 15.85 2.13
CA GLU A 411 -12.51 15.65 0.83
C GLU A 411 -13.49 16.03 -0.29
N VAL A 412 -13.02 16.75 -1.32
CA VAL A 412 -13.82 17.08 -2.52
C VAL A 412 -13.65 15.96 -3.54
N ASN A 413 -14.55 14.97 -3.50
CA ASN A 413 -14.40 13.74 -4.28
C ASN A 413 -15.60 13.36 -5.16
N LYS A 414 -16.61 14.22 -5.31
CA LYS A 414 -17.81 13.94 -6.15
C LYS A 414 -17.88 14.92 -7.31
N THR A 415 -17.92 14.41 -8.54
CA THR A 415 -18.20 15.20 -9.76
C THR A 415 -19.71 15.31 -9.96
N LEU A 416 -20.19 16.51 -10.29
CA LEU A 416 -21.62 16.83 -10.46
C LEU A 416 -21.91 17.39 -11.86
N ASP A 417 -23.08 17.09 -12.42
CA ASP A 417 -23.62 17.85 -13.55
C ASP A 417 -23.90 19.31 -13.08
N PRO A 418 -23.32 20.35 -13.72
CA PRO A 418 -23.48 21.73 -13.26
C PRO A 418 -24.89 22.32 -13.34
N ASN A 419 -25.85 21.62 -13.97
CA ASN A 419 -27.24 22.04 -14.15
C ASN A 419 -28.22 21.27 -13.27
N THR A 420 -28.00 19.96 -13.06
CA THR A 420 -28.89 19.11 -12.23
C THR A 420 -28.38 18.93 -10.81
N PHE A 421 -27.07 19.11 -10.58
CA PHE A 421 -26.36 18.79 -9.35
C PHE A 421 -26.42 17.30 -8.95
N GLU A 422 -26.76 16.40 -9.89
CA GLU A 422 -26.66 14.97 -9.69
C GLU A 422 -25.19 14.54 -9.76
N VAL A 423 -24.77 13.63 -8.88
CA VAL A 423 -23.42 13.07 -8.86
C VAL A 423 -23.26 12.16 -10.08
N THR A 424 -22.27 12.43 -10.92
CA THR A 424 -21.97 11.65 -12.13
C THR A 424 -20.84 10.65 -11.90
N GLU A 425 -19.94 10.93 -10.95
CA GLU A 425 -18.70 10.20 -10.70
C GLU A 425 -18.17 10.53 -9.30
N THR A 426 -17.38 9.62 -8.72
CA THR A 426 -16.66 9.82 -7.45
C THR A 426 -15.19 9.48 -7.68
N ALA A 427 -14.29 10.44 -7.48
CA ALA A 427 -12.84 10.32 -7.64
C ALA A 427 -12.13 11.34 -6.72
N SER A 428 -11.01 10.95 -6.12
CA SER A 428 -10.15 11.81 -5.27
C SER A 428 -9.37 12.86 -6.07
N GLU A 429 -9.10 12.57 -7.35
CA GLU A 429 -8.43 13.47 -8.30
C GLU A 429 -9.43 14.19 -9.22
N LEU A 430 -9.17 15.47 -9.47
CA LEU A 430 -10.05 16.37 -10.22
C LEU A 430 -9.33 16.85 -11.49
N THR A 431 -9.80 16.42 -12.68
CA THR A 431 -9.22 16.86 -13.96
C THR A 431 -9.84 18.17 -14.45
N ALA A 432 -9.00 19.12 -14.85
CA ALA A 432 -9.41 20.38 -15.47
C ALA A 432 -9.89 20.19 -16.93
N PRO A 433 -11.16 20.50 -17.29
CA PRO A 433 -11.65 20.29 -18.67
C PRO A 433 -11.02 21.21 -19.72
N GLU A 434 -11.18 20.87 -21.00
CA GLU A 434 -10.81 21.73 -22.14
C GLU A 434 -11.41 23.13 -21.99
N GLY A 435 -10.58 24.17 -22.14
CA GLY A 435 -10.98 25.57 -22.00
C GLY A 435 -10.86 26.14 -20.57
N THR A 436 -10.45 25.34 -19.59
CA THR A 436 -10.11 25.84 -18.25
C THR A 436 -9.00 26.88 -18.30
N THR A 437 -9.18 28.00 -17.60
CA THR A 437 -8.13 29.00 -17.35
C THR A 437 -7.92 29.28 -15.86
N LYS A 438 -8.82 28.77 -15.00
CA LYS A 438 -8.71 28.82 -13.54
C LYS A 438 -9.53 27.74 -12.86
N VAL A 439 -9.09 27.39 -11.66
CA VAL A 439 -9.84 26.60 -10.69
C VAL A 439 -10.31 27.52 -9.56
N ARG A 440 -11.54 27.34 -9.10
CA ARG A 440 -12.11 28.06 -7.96
C ARG A 440 -12.38 27.06 -6.83
N PHE A 441 -11.76 27.27 -5.68
CA PHE A 441 -12.07 26.55 -4.43
C PHE A 441 -13.02 27.40 -3.59
N GLN A 442 -14.05 26.76 -3.04
CA GLN A 442 -15.18 27.39 -2.36
C GLN A 442 -15.51 26.68 -1.04
N VAL A 443 -15.70 27.48 0.01
CA VAL A 443 -16.44 27.08 1.21
C VAL A 443 -17.89 27.55 1.03
N VAL A 444 -18.87 26.65 1.17
CA VAL A 444 -20.29 26.96 0.98
C VAL A 444 -21.11 26.68 2.23
N TYR A 445 -22.02 27.58 2.57
CA TYR A 445 -23.10 27.42 3.53
C TYR A 445 -24.43 27.83 2.88
N ARG A 446 -25.39 26.91 2.80
CA ARG A 446 -26.75 27.16 2.31
C ARG A 446 -27.72 27.17 3.48
N GLN A 447 -28.43 28.28 3.64
CA GLN A 447 -29.63 28.39 4.47
C GLN A 447 -30.86 28.41 3.56
N ASP A 448 -31.89 27.63 3.89
CA ASP A 448 -33.12 27.55 3.11
C ASP A 448 -34.07 28.74 3.40
N GLU A 449 -35.32 28.72 2.93
CA GLU A 449 -36.33 29.75 3.30
C GLU A 449 -36.67 29.76 4.80
N GLY A 450 -36.23 28.75 5.55
CA GLY A 450 -36.33 28.67 7.01
C GLY A 450 -35.36 29.62 7.72
N TYR A 451 -35.83 30.28 8.78
CA TYR A 451 -34.99 31.06 9.71
C TYR A 451 -34.17 30.15 10.65
N ASP A 452 -33.70 29.01 10.16
CA ASP A 452 -32.95 28.02 10.93
C ASP A 452 -31.53 28.54 11.23
N GLY A 453 -31.09 28.40 12.47
CA GLY A 453 -29.85 28.97 12.96
C GLY A 453 -28.63 28.06 12.86
N GLY A 454 -27.51 28.58 13.33
CA GLY A 454 -26.25 27.87 13.43
C GLY A 454 -25.19 28.32 12.44
N SER A 455 -24.01 27.71 12.56
CA SER A 455 -22.86 27.99 11.72
C SER A 455 -22.00 26.75 11.47
N MET A 456 -21.06 26.89 10.54
CA MET A 456 -19.95 25.98 10.35
C MET A 456 -18.63 26.74 10.44
N TYR A 457 -17.63 26.02 10.92
CA TYR A 457 -16.25 26.45 11.08
C TYR A 457 -15.39 25.64 10.12
N PHE A 458 -14.41 26.28 9.49
CA PHE A 458 -13.53 25.71 8.47
C PHE A 458 -12.07 26.10 8.74
N ASP A 459 -11.18 25.12 8.66
CA ASP A 459 -9.75 25.24 8.98
C ASP A 459 -8.92 24.31 8.07
N ASP A 460 -7.60 24.53 8.00
CA ASP A 460 -6.63 23.71 7.26
C ASP A 460 -7.08 23.33 5.81
N LEU A 461 -7.62 24.28 5.05
CA LEU A 461 -8.12 24.05 3.68
C LEU A 461 -6.97 23.78 2.70
N SER A 462 -7.10 22.84 1.75
CA SER A 462 -6.10 22.61 0.69
C SER A 462 -6.72 22.54 -0.70
N LEU A 463 -6.03 23.15 -1.66
CA LEU A 463 -6.21 22.96 -3.10
C LEU A 463 -4.82 22.81 -3.71
N ASP A 464 -4.52 21.63 -4.23
CA ASP A 464 -3.19 21.26 -4.72
C ASP A 464 -3.27 20.91 -6.21
N GLU A 465 -2.29 21.38 -6.99
CA GLU A 465 -2.16 21.05 -8.41
C GLU A 465 -1.24 19.83 -8.52
N ILE A 466 -1.82 18.68 -8.90
CA ILE A 466 -1.11 17.41 -9.07
C ILE A 466 -0.32 17.48 -10.37
N VAL A 467 1.00 17.59 -10.25
CA VAL A 467 1.91 17.61 -11.39
C VAL A 467 2.25 16.17 -11.78
N VAL A 468 1.46 15.62 -12.71
CA VAL A 468 1.73 14.34 -13.37
C VAL A 468 2.73 14.55 -14.50
N GLU A 469 4.02 14.48 -14.17
CA GLU A 469 5.10 14.37 -15.15
C GLU A 469 5.28 12.90 -15.57
N PRO A 470 5.63 12.62 -16.84
CA PRO A 470 5.82 11.26 -17.33
C PRO A 470 7.01 10.56 -16.66
N LEU A 471 6.97 9.22 -16.66
CA LEU A 471 8.05 8.36 -16.17
C LEU A 471 9.41 8.70 -16.80
N ASP A 472 10.46 8.55 -15.99
CA ASP A 472 11.84 8.91 -16.30
C ASP A 472 12.32 8.40 -17.68
N PRO A 473 12.79 9.28 -18.59
CA PRO A 473 13.35 8.89 -19.89
C PRO A 473 14.70 8.12 -19.80
N SER A 474 15.20 7.83 -18.58
CA SER A 474 16.45 7.08 -18.34
C SER A 474 16.29 5.56 -18.18
N LEU A 475 15.07 5.00 -18.25
CA LEU A 475 14.80 3.56 -18.14
C LEU A 475 15.67 2.72 -19.10
N GLU A 476 16.67 2.01 -18.55
CA GLU A 476 17.55 1.13 -19.32
C GLU A 476 16.91 -0.25 -19.61
N MET A 477 17.55 -1.00 -20.52
CA MET A 477 17.02 -2.28 -21.00
C MET A 477 17.06 -3.34 -19.90
N GLY A 478 15.91 -3.63 -19.29
CA GLY A 478 15.75 -4.58 -18.19
C GLY A 478 15.30 -3.98 -16.86
N THR A 479 14.97 -2.68 -16.80
CA THR A 479 14.30 -2.11 -15.62
C THR A 479 12.92 -2.73 -15.44
N VAL A 480 12.67 -3.31 -14.25
CA VAL A 480 11.35 -3.71 -13.80
C VAL A 480 10.64 -2.46 -13.27
N VAL A 481 9.47 -2.15 -13.80
CA VAL A 481 8.61 -1.07 -13.30
C VAL A 481 7.49 -1.72 -12.50
N SER A 482 7.53 -1.57 -11.18
CA SER A 482 6.47 -2.02 -10.26
C SER A 482 5.51 -0.86 -9.95
N TRP A 483 4.22 -1.11 -10.04
CA TRP A 483 3.18 -0.21 -9.52
C TRP A 483 2.14 -1.00 -8.74
N VAL A 484 1.51 -0.35 -7.76
CA VAL A 484 0.41 -0.90 -6.96
C VAL A 484 -0.82 -0.04 -7.26
N PRO A 485 -1.86 -0.58 -7.94
CA PRO A 485 -3.12 0.13 -8.12
C PRO A 485 -3.98 0.07 -6.86
N GLU A 486 -4.87 1.05 -6.67
CA GLU A 486 -5.77 1.13 -5.50
C GLU A 486 -6.78 -0.03 -5.40
N ASN A 487 -6.97 -0.79 -6.48
CA ASN A 487 -8.06 -1.75 -6.64
C ASN A 487 -7.68 -2.94 -7.54
N SER A 488 -8.05 -4.15 -7.09
CA SER A 488 -7.66 -5.45 -7.69
C SER A 488 -8.43 -5.87 -8.94
N THR A 489 -9.19 -4.94 -9.55
CA THR A 489 -10.27 -5.28 -10.50
C THR A 489 -10.12 -4.63 -11.89
N SER A 490 -9.03 -3.92 -12.11
CA SER A 490 -8.80 -3.11 -13.31
C SER A 490 -7.76 -3.73 -14.23
N SER A 491 -7.96 -3.57 -15.54
CA SER A 491 -6.96 -3.91 -16.56
C SER A 491 -6.15 -2.67 -16.94
N TYR A 492 -4.85 -2.83 -17.15
CA TYR A 492 -3.91 -1.74 -17.43
C TYR A 492 -3.15 -2.01 -18.73
N GLN A 493 -3.03 -0.99 -19.56
CA GLN A 493 -2.35 -1.08 -20.86
C GLN A 493 -1.22 -0.05 -20.93
N LEU A 494 0.00 -0.54 -21.10
CA LEU A 494 1.15 0.32 -21.42
C LEU A 494 0.98 0.91 -22.83
N GLN A 495 1.32 2.18 -22.98
CA GLN A 495 1.35 2.92 -24.24
C GLN A 495 2.68 3.68 -24.39
N ALA A 496 3.12 3.89 -25.61
CA ALA A 496 4.29 4.69 -25.96
C ALA A 496 3.96 5.81 -26.96
N SER A 497 4.75 6.88 -26.90
CA SER A 497 4.74 8.00 -27.84
C SER A 497 6.16 8.45 -28.20
N GLU A 498 6.35 8.95 -29.42
CA GLU A 498 7.57 9.66 -29.83
C GLU A 498 7.49 11.18 -29.57
N ASP A 499 6.29 11.74 -29.37
CA ASP A 499 6.04 13.19 -29.30
C ASP A 499 5.24 13.66 -28.06
N GLY A 500 4.79 12.74 -27.21
CA GLY A 500 4.03 13.03 -25.98
C GLY A 500 2.55 13.35 -26.22
N THR A 501 2.08 13.27 -27.47
CA THR A 501 0.71 13.62 -27.88
C THR A 501 0.00 12.50 -28.64
N SER A 502 0.76 11.66 -29.34
CA SER A 502 0.26 10.54 -30.14
C SER A 502 0.66 9.22 -29.50
N TRP A 503 -0.29 8.54 -28.85
CA TRP A 503 -0.04 7.33 -28.04
C TRP A 503 -0.40 6.04 -28.79
N SER A 504 0.34 4.97 -28.52
CA SER A 504 0.18 3.66 -29.15
C SER A 504 0.40 2.52 -28.16
N ASN A 505 -0.47 1.51 -28.14
CA ASN A 505 -0.38 0.39 -27.20
C ASN A 505 0.90 -0.43 -27.38
N VAL A 506 1.47 -0.83 -26.26
CA VAL A 506 2.72 -1.59 -26.15
C VAL A 506 2.44 -2.83 -25.30
N GLY A 507 2.47 -4.01 -25.93
CA GLY A 507 2.05 -5.26 -25.28
C GLY A 507 0.54 -5.45 -25.22
N GLU A 508 0.10 -6.49 -24.52
CA GLU A 508 -1.31 -6.74 -24.19
C GLU A 508 -1.70 -6.06 -22.87
N ALA A 509 -2.99 -6.02 -22.53
CA ALA A 509 -3.46 -5.48 -21.26
C ALA A 509 -3.17 -6.46 -20.11
N ILE A 510 -2.90 -5.92 -18.92
CA ILE A 510 -2.42 -6.65 -17.77
C ILE A 510 -3.41 -6.48 -16.61
N GLU A 511 -3.77 -7.56 -15.92
CA GLU A 511 -4.77 -7.58 -14.83
C GLU A 511 -4.11 -7.94 -13.48
N GLY A 512 -4.47 -7.26 -12.39
CA GLY A 512 -4.11 -7.66 -11.02
C GLY A 512 -3.32 -6.63 -10.20
N VAL A 513 -2.98 -7.04 -8.96
CA VAL A 513 -2.50 -6.15 -7.87
C VAL A 513 -0.98 -5.96 -7.83
N GLU A 514 -0.20 -6.93 -8.30
CA GLU A 514 1.25 -6.81 -8.44
C GLU A 514 1.69 -7.21 -9.85
N LEU A 515 2.31 -6.28 -10.55
CA LEU A 515 2.81 -6.50 -11.90
C LEU A 515 4.33 -6.37 -11.91
N SER A 516 5.00 -7.50 -12.11
CA SER A 516 6.40 -7.56 -12.55
C SER A 516 6.44 -8.26 -13.90
N ASP A 517 6.65 -7.49 -14.96
CA ASP A 517 6.90 -8.01 -16.30
C ASP A 517 8.20 -7.42 -16.87
N SER A 518 8.92 -8.24 -17.65
CA SER A 518 10.21 -7.89 -18.23
C SER A 518 10.03 -7.34 -19.64
N PHE A 519 9.82 -6.02 -19.74
CA PHE A 519 9.60 -5.39 -21.05
C PHE A 519 10.89 -5.14 -21.84
N SER A 520 10.77 -5.12 -23.18
CA SER A 520 11.86 -4.77 -24.11
C SER A 520 11.50 -3.51 -24.91
N PRO A 521 11.87 -2.31 -24.42
CA PRO A 521 11.43 -1.05 -25.03
C PRO A 521 11.99 -0.81 -26.43
N SER A 522 11.09 -0.55 -27.38
CA SER A 522 11.43 -0.03 -28.70
C SER A 522 11.55 1.49 -28.66
N LEU A 523 12.74 2.01 -29.01
CA LEU A 523 13.14 3.44 -29.16
C LEU A 523 12.00 4.47 -29.30
N SER A 524 11.30 4.77 -28.20
CA SER A 524 10.24 5.78 -28.09
C SER A 524 10.58 6.71 -26.93
N ALA A 525 10.13 7.97 -27.00
CA ALA A 525 10.59 9.02 -26.09
C ALA A 525 9.73 9.16 -24.82
N PHE A 526 8.50 8.64 -24.84
CA PHE A 526 7.54 8.74 -23.74
C PHE A 526 6.77 7.42 -23.58
N TYR A 527 6.41 7.08 -22.35
CA TYR A 527 5.56 5.94 -22.00
C TYR A 527 4.54 6.34 -20.95
N GLN A 528 3.35 5.72 -20.98
CA GLN A 528 2.29 5.90 -19.98
C GLN A 528 1.54 4.58 -19.77
N VAL A 529 0.94 4.37 -18.60
CA VAL A 529 0.02 3.25 -18.33
C VAL A 529 -1.39 3.82 -18.26
N VAL A 530 -2.34 3.19 -18.96
CA VAL A 530 -3.75 3.63 -19.01
C VAL A 530 -4.65 2.50 -18.54
N GLU A 531 -5.57 2.79 -17.62
CA GLU A 531 -6.62 1.85 -17.22
C GLU A 531 -7.59 1.61 -18.39
N THR A 532 -7.81 0.35 -18.76
CA THR A 532 -8.55 0.00 -19.98
C THR A 532 -9.98 -0.51 -19.78
N THR A 533 -10.41 -0.80 -18.54
CA THR A 533 -11.78 -1.28 -18.27
C THR A 533 -12.33 -0.85 -16.91
N ALA A 534 -13.31 0.05 -16.93
CA ALA A 534 -14.31 0.12 -15.87
C ALA A 534 -15.17 -1.17 -15.85
N SER A 535 -15.58 -1.59 -14.65
CA SER A 535 -16.25 -2.85 -14.30
C SER A 535 -17.06 -3.59 -15.40
N SER A 536 -16.67 -4.85 -15.67
CA SER A 536 -17.61 -5.91 -16.07
C SER A 536 -17.10 -7.32 -15.72
N SER A 537 -17.65 -7.88 -14.64
CA SER A 537 -18.06 -9.30 -14.49
C SER A 537 -17.26 -10.39 -15.25
N GLY A 538 -16.49 -11.24 -14.54
CA GLY A 538 -15.73 -12.30 -15.23
C GLY A 538 -15.22 -13.53 -14.45
N ASN A 539 -15.03 -13.49 -13.12
CA ASN A 539 -14.86 -14.66 -12.23
C ASN A 539 -14.77 -14.16 -10.78
N GLY A 540 -15.50 -14.77 -9.85
CA GLY A 540 -15.50 -14.36 -8.44
C GLY A 540 -14.38 -15.05 -7.68
N VAL A 541 -13.37 -14.29 -7.22
CA VAL A 541 -12.29 -14.85 -6.40
C VAL A 541 -12.83 -15.23 -5.02
N LEU A 542 -12.89 -16.52 -4.76
CA LEU A 542 -12.94 -17.08 -3.42
C LEU A 542 -11.52 -17.16 -2.87
N ASN A 543 -11.36 -16.95 -1.56
CA ASN A 543 -10.10 -17.15 -0.84
C ASN A 543 -9.79 -18.67 -0.81
N PRO A 544 -8.90 -19.20 -1.68
CA PRO A 544 -8.91 -20.64 -1.98
C PRO A 544 -8.35 -21.45 -0.80
N SER A 545 -7.25 -20.96 -0.22
CA SER A 545 -6.49 -21.57 0.87
C SER A 545 -6.72 -20.91 2.25
N PHE A 546 -7.77 -20.09 2.40
CA PHE A 546 -8.18 -19.48 3.68
C PHE A 546 -7.12 -18.58 4.37
N GLU A 547 -6.26 -17.90 3.61
CA GLU A 547 -5.11 -17.17 4.16
C GLU A 547 -5.43 -15.76 4.68
N SER A 548 -6.40 -15.05 4.10
CA SER A 548 -6.89 -13.77 4.63
C SER A 548 -7.92 -13.95 5.77
N ILE A 549 -7.81 -13.12 6.82
CA ILE A 549 -8.65 -13.18 8.03
C ILE A 549 -9.66 -12.02 8.02
N GLU A 550 -10.95 -12.32 7.81
CA GLU A 550 -12.06 -11.37 7.96
C GLU A 550 -13.22 -12.06 8.73
N PRO A 551 -13.31 -11.90 10.07
CA PRO A 551 -14.29 -12.60 10.89
C PRO A 551 -15.55 -11.76 11.15
N ALA A 552 -16.63 -12.04 10.42
CA ALA A 552 -17.94 -11.46 10.69
C ALA A 552 -18.56 -11.98 12.01
N GLN A 553 -18.59 -11.13 13.05
CA GLN A 553 -19.29 -11.35 14.33
C GLN A 553 -20.78 -10.97 14.19
N TYR A 554 -21.79 -11.49 14.93
CA TYR A 554 -21.97 -12.50 16.00
C TYR A 554 -23.52 -12.66 16.21
N PRO A 555 -24.10 -13.30 17.27
CA PRO A 555 -23.76 -14.51 18.04
C PRO A 555 -24.96 -15.47 18.29
N SER A 556 -24.71 -16.62 18.94
CA SER A 556 -25.69 -17.26 19.87
C SER A 556 -24.99 -18.26 20.81
N PRO A 557 -25.26 -18.28 22.13
CA PRO A 557 -24.62 -19.22 23.05
C PRO A 557 -25.24 -20.62 22.97
N GLY A 558 -24.59 -21.55 22.26
CA GLY A 558 -25.16 -22.88 22.01
C GLY A 558 -24.28 -23.92 21.30
N ALA A 559 -22.98 -24.00 21.61
CA ALA A 559 -22.08 -25.13 21.31
C ALA A 559 -21.87 -25.52 19.83
N VAL A 560 -21.06 -24.72 19.12
CA VAL A 560 -20.04 -25.19 18.15
C VAL A 560 -18.78 -24.35 18.40
N ASP A 561 -17.62 -25.00 18.45
CA ASP A 561 -16.31 -24.32 18.50
C ASP A 561 -15.82 -24.15 17.06
N TRP A 562 -15.44 -22.92 16.68
CA TRP A 562 -14.99 -22.58 15.32
C TRP A 562 -13.49 -22.31 15.37
N ARG A 563 -12.69 -22.94 14.49
CA ARG A 563 -11.25 -22.70 14.40
C ARG A 563 -10.79 -22.79 12.95
N ILE A 564 -10.14 -21.72 12.48
CA ILE A 564 -9.16 -21.83 11.39
C ILE A 564 -7.92 -22.45 12.05
N ALA A 565 -7.37 -23.51 11.45
CA ALA A 565 -6.19 -24.18 11.98
C ALA A 565 -4.98 -23.85 11.10
N SER A 566 -3.92 -23.34 11.72
CA SER A 566 -2.58 -23.32 11.14
C SER A 566 -1.89 -24.68 11.35
N SER A 567 -0.74 -24.90 10.70
CA SER A 567 0.12 -26.05 11.01
C SER A 567 0.62 -26.09 12.46
N GLU A 568 0.63 -24.95 13.18
CA GLU A 568 1.10 -24.84 14.57
C GLU A 568 0.03 -25.19 15.61
N ASP A 569 -1.26 -25.02 15.27
CA ASP A 569 -2.40 -25.36 16.13
C ASP A 569 -2.55 -26.88 16.40
N LEU A 570 -1.68 -27.69 15.79
CA LEU A 570 -1.60 -29.15 15.92
C LEU A 570 -0.59 -29.63 16.99
N ASP A 571 0.08 -28.73 17.73
CA ASP A 571 1.03 -29.12 18.79
C ASP A 571 0.32 -29.61 20.09
N PRO A 572 0.56 -30.86 20.55
CA PRO A 572 -0.10 -31.44 21.73
C PRO A 572 0.38 -30.90 23.10
N SER A 573 1.25 -29.89 23.17
CA SER A 573 1.89 -29.45 24.42
C SER A 573 1.14 -28.39 25.24
N ASN A 574 0.20 -27.63 24.65
CA ASN A 574 -0.49 -26.52 25.33
C ASN A 574 -1.76 -26.95 26.08
N GLY A 575 -1.58 -27.50 27.28
CA GLY A 575 -2.67 -27.99 28.12
C GLY A 575 -3.45 -26.92 28.91
N SER A 576 -4.59 -26.46 28.38
CA SER A 576 -5.70 -25.97 29.21
C SER A 576 -7.09 -26.29 28.62
N SER A 577 -7.96 -26.86 29.47
CA SER A 577 -9.35 -27.27 29.19
C SER A 577 -10.19 -26.22 28.43
N SER A 578 -11.09 -26.58 27.51
CA SER A 578 -11.93 -27.79 27.51
C SER A 578 -12.29 -28.35 26.12
N MET A 579 -12.73 -29.63 26.13
CA MET A 579 -13.25 -30.45 25.02
C MET A 579 -12.16 -31.27 24.28
N THR A 580 -12.26 -32.59 24.38
CA THR A 580 -11.31 -33.56 23.86
C THR A 580 -11.51 -33.81 22.37
N VAL A 581 -10.62 -33.28 21.54
CA VAL A 581 -10.27 -33.90 20.26
C VAL A 581 -9.17 -34.92 20.55
N GLU A 582 -9.53 -36.20 20.62
CA GLU A 582 -8.56 -37.28 20.88
C GLU A 582 -7.70 -37.53 19.63
N ALA A 583 -6.46 -37.01 19.62
CA ALA A 583 -5.24 -37.69 19.12
C ALA A 583 -5.33 -38.49 17.80
N VAL A 584 -5.86 -37.90 16.70
CA VAL A 584 -5.94 -38.56 15.38
C VAL A 584 -5.40 -37.71 14.21
N TYR A 585 -5.18 -36.40 14.36
CA TYR A 585 -4.94 -35.49 13.21
C TYR A 585 -3.52 -34.90 13.09
N ASP A 586 -2.53 -35.46 13.79
CA ASP A 586 -1.10 -35.10 13.75
C ASP A 586 -0.41 -35.33 12.37
N ALA A 587 -1.17 -35.42 11.26
CA ALA A 587 -0.69 -35.93 9.97
C ALA A 587 -1.41 -35.37 8.72
N PHE A 588 -2.24 -34.32 8.83
CA PHE A 588 -2.95 -33.74 7.67
C PHE A 588 -2.47 -32.32 7.35
N THR A 589 -1.88 -32.15 6.16
CA THR A 589 -1.47 -30.85 5.63
C THR A 589 -2.57 -30.24 4.74
N PRO A 590 -2.67 -28.91 4.63
CA PRO A 590 -3.38 -28.24 3.55
C PRO A 590 -2.97 -28.79 2.18
N ARG A 591 -3.87 -28.68 1.21
CA ARG A 591 -3.63 -29.03 -0.19
C ARG A 591 -2.86 -27.91 -0.89
N THR A 592 -3.16 -26.66 -0.59
CA THR A 592 -2.32 -25.49 -0.89
C THR A 592 -2.28 -24.54 0.33
N GLY A 593 -1.28 -23.64 0.38
CA GLY A 593 -1.12 -22.74 1.52
C GLY A 593 -0.75 -23.43 2.85
N ASP A 594 -0.93 -22.69 3.94
CA ASP A 594 -0.65 -23.07 5.32
C ASP A 594 -1.93 -23.22 6.17
N ARG A 595 -3.11 -22.89 5.62
CA ARG A 595 -4.41 -22.95 6.29
C ARG A 595 -5.47 -23.75 5.54
N MET A 596 -6.54 -24.13 6.25
CA MET A 596 -7.72 -24.78 5.70
C MET A 596 -8.96 -24.49 6.57
N LEU A 597 -10.16 -24.69 6.02
CA LEU A 597 -11.41 -24.59 6.78
C LEU A 597 -11.75 -25.93 7.47
N VAL A 598 -11.89 -25.89 8.80
CA VAL A 598 -12.34 -27.03 9.61
C VAL A 598 -13.79 -26.82 10.04
N VAL A 599 -14.69 -27.72 9.64
CA VAL A 599 -16.10 -27.72 10.06
C VAL A 599 -16.38 -28.89 10.98
N GLU A 600 -16.71 -28.62 12.25
CA GLU A 600 -17.00 -29.62 13.29
C GLU A 600 -18.40 -29.44 13.88
N SER A 601 -19.08 -30.53 14.26
CA SER A 601 -20.25 -30.44 15.16
C SER A 601 -20.45 -31.69 16.02
N SER A 602 -20.97 -31.50 17.23
CA SER A 602 -21.30 -32.57 18.19
C SER A 602 -22.66 -32.35 18.86
N THR A 603 -23.33 -33.43 19.27
CA THR A 603 -24.57 -33.34 20.08
C THR A 603 -24.32 -33.62 21.57
N PRO A 604 -24.89 -32.83 22.51
CA PRO A 604 -24.82 -33.14 23.94
C PRO A 604 -25.43 -34.51 24.29
N SER A 605 -24.81 -35.23 25.22
CA SER A 605 -25.13 -36.63 25.56
C SER A 605 -26.49 -36.86 26.24
N SER A 606 -27.24 -35.81 26.59
CA SER A 606 -28.65 -35.93 26.98
C SER A 606 -29.44 -34.62 26.81
N GLY A 607 -30.44 -34.64 25.92
CA GLY A 607 -31.38 -33.53 25.70
C GLY A 607 -32.28 -33.79 24.49
N PRO A 608 -33.40 -33.06 24.32
CA PRO A 608 -34.09 -33.04 23.04
C PRO A 608 -33.18 -32.40 21.99
N VAL A 609 -33.07 -33.02 20.81
CA VAL A 609 -32.28 -32.48 19.70
C VAL A 609 -32.95 -31.20 19.20
N VAL A 610 -32.43 -30.05 19.65
CA VAL A 610 -32.59 -28.79 18.92
C VAL A 610 -31.66 -28.91 17.72
N ALA A 611 -32.20 -28.74 16.51
CA ALA A 611 -31.37 -28.69 15.32
C ALA A 611 -30.38 -27.51 15.46
N PRO A 612 -29.06 -27.72 15.33
CA PRO A 612 -28.15 -26.59 15.21
C PRO A 612 -28.54 -25.82 13.94
N SER A 613 -28.92 -24.55 14.10
CA SER A 613 -29.28 -23.66 13.00
C SER A 613 -28.06 -22.94 12.42
N SER A 614 -26.89 -23.58 12.52
CA SER A 614 -25.58 -23.04 12.17
C SER A 614 -25.17 -23.53 10.79
N ASP A 615 -25.46 -22.71 9.79
CA ASP A 615 -24.82 -22.79 8.48
C ASP A 615 -23.39 -22.24 8.60
N VAL A 616 -22.39 -22.87 8.00
CA VAL A 616 -21.12 -22.19 7.65
C VAL A 616 -21.36 -21.47 6.33
N ARG A 617 -20.85 -20.24 6.16
CA ARG A 617 -21.07 -19.42 4.96
C ARG A 617 -19.84 -18.60 4.56
N SER A 618 -19.67 -18.37 3.26
CA SER A 618 -18.70 -17.42 2.71
C SER A 618 -19.16 -15.96 2.87
N ALA A 619 -18.28 -15.02 2.53
CA ALA A 619 -18.70 -13.67 2.16
C ALA A 619 -19.57 -13.68 0.87
N LEU A 620 -20.20 -12.54 0.54
CA LEU A 620 -20.92 -12.36 -0.71
C LEU A 620 -19.93 -12.21 -1.88
N ILE A 621 -20.12 -13.02 -2.92
CA ILE A 621 -19.25 -13.13 -4.11
C ILE A 621 -19.99 -12.52 -5.30
N PRO A 622 -19.44 -11.56 -6.05
CA PRO A 622 -20.09 -11.04 -7.26
C PRO A 622 -20.31 -12.13 -8.32
N VAL A 623 -21.53 -12.27 -8.84
CA VAL A 623 -21.88 -13.20 -9.92
C VAL A 623 -22.92 -12.61 -10.87
N ASP A 624 -22.85 -12.99 -12.14
CA ASP A 624 -23.80 -12.59 -13.17
C ASP A 624 -25.13 -13.34 -13.05
N ALA A 625 -26.23 -12.68 -13.40
CA ALA A 625 -27.55 -13.30 -13.50
C ALA A 625 -27.74 -14.13 -14.79
N ASN A 626 -28.32 -15.32 -14.67
CA ASN A 626 -28.55 -16.30 -15.75
C ASN A 626 -27.27 -16.95 -16.33
N THR A 627 -26.16 -16.89 -15.59
CA THR A 627 -24.86 -17.46 -15.98
C THR A 627 -24.66 -18.83 -15.32
N VAL A 628 -23.97 -19.74 -16.01
CA VAL A 628 -23.62 -21.08 -15.50
C VAL A 628 -22.28 -21.00 -14.78
N TYR A 629 -22.25 -21.52 -13.56
CA TYR A 629 -21.06 -21.61 -12.73
C TYR A 629 -20.81 -23.04 -12.27
N ASP A 630 -19.53 -23.40 -12.17
CA ASP A 630 -19.02 -24.55 -11.43
C ASP A 630 -18.40 -24.07 -10.11
N LEU A 631 -18.86 -24.61 -8.99
CA LEU A 631 -18.20 -24.51 -7.70
C LEU A 631 -17.36 -25.77 -7.48
N THR A 632 -16.04 -25.61 -7.42
CA THR A 632 -15.06 -26.65 -7.10
C THR A 632 -14.49 -26.43 -5.71
N PHE A 633 -14.26 -27.52 -4.95
CA PHE A 633 -13.50 -27.49 -3.71
C PHE A 633 -12.97 -28.88 -3.36
N TYR A 634 -11.94 -28.96 -2.52
CA TYR A 634 -11.42 -30.21 -2.00
C TYR A 634 -11.93 -30.46 -0.58
N ALA A 635 -12.37 -31.68 -0.32
CA ALA A 635 -12.87 -32.11 0.99
C ALA A 635 -12.17 -33.38 1.49
N ALA A 636 -11.83 -33.41 2.78
CA ALA A 636 -11.18 -34.56 3.42
C ALA A 636 -11.78 -34.91 4.79
N HIS A 637 -11.45 -36.12 5.25
CA HIS A 637 -11.59 -36.54 6.64
C HIS A 637 -13.01 -36.48 7.25
N VAL A 638 -14.04 -36.83 6.47
CA VAL A 638 -15.44 -36.95 6.94
C VAL A 638 -15.62 -38.12 7.93
N VAL A 639 -15.13 -37.95 9.17
CA VAL A 639 -15.26 -38.94 10.24
C VAL A 639 -16.72 -39.00 10.69
N LYS A 640 -17.28 -40.21 10.74
CA LYS A 640 -18.72 -40.42 10.91
C LYS A 640 -19.06 -41.43 11.99
N THR A 641 -19.61 -40.96 13.11
CA THR A 641 -20.34 -41.81 14.07
C THR A 641 -21.85 -41.59 13.94
N GLY A 642 -22.42 -42.00 12.80
CA GLY A 642 -23.85 -41.83 12.49
C GLY A 642 -24.20 -40.53 11.74
N GLY A 643 -25.47 -40.30 11.45
CA GLY A 643 -25.95 -39.12 10.71
C GLY A 643 -26.05 -39.29 9.18
N ALA A 644 -26.52 -38.25 8.49
CA ALA A 644 -26.46 -38.13 7.02
C ALA A 644 -25.13 -37.45 6.60
N ASN A 645 -24.91 -37.30 5.30
CA ASN A 645 -23.68 -36.70 4.75
C ASN A 645 -23.73 -35.17 4.83
N PRO A 646 -22.58 -34.46 4.88
CA PRO A 646 -22.55 -33.00 4.80
C PRO A 646 -23.17 -32.52 3.48
N GLN A 647 -23.70 -31.30 3.48
CA GLN A 647 -24.35 -30.70 2.32
C GLN A 647 -23.78 -29.32 2.00
N LEU A 648 -23.70 -29.02 0.70
CA LEU A 648 -23.41 -27.72 0.12
C LEU A 648 -24.73 -27.09 -0.37
N ASN A 649 -24.86 -25.77 -0.31
CA ASN A 649 -25.85 -24.96 -1.01
C ASN A 649 -25.25 -23.60 -1.37
N VAL A 650 -25.64 -23.01 -2.51
CA VAL A 650 -25.25 -21.66 -2.92
C VAL A 650 -26.50 -20.78 -2.97
N ARG A 651 -26.47 -19.66 -2.26
CA ARG A 651 -27.59 -18.70 -2.15
C ARG A 651 -27.30 -17.48 -2.99
N PHE A 652 -28.34 -16.89 -3.57
CA PHE A 652 -28.23 -15.80 -4.54
C PHE A 652 -28.95 -14.55 -4.03
N TYR A 653 -28.33 -13.39 -4.22
CA TYR A 653 -28.79 -12.08 -3.75
C TYR A 653 -28.73 -11.06 -4.88
N ASN A 654 -29.60 -10.04 -4.86
CA ASN A 654 -29.58 -8.93 -5.81
C ASN A 654 -28.58 -7.84 -5.36
N ALA A 655 -28.45 -6.77 -6.15
CA ALA A 655 -27.54 -5.66 -5.86
C ALA A 655 -27.80 -4.96 -4.51
N ASP A 656 -29.03 -5.04 -3.98
CA ASP A 656 -29.43 -4.48 -2.68
C ASP A 656 -29.24 -5.49 -1.51
N SER A 657 -28.51 -6.59 -1.73
CA SER A 657 -28.35 -7.73 -0.80
C SER A 657 -29.67 -8.44 -0.41
N GLY A 658 -30.71 -8.30 -1.22
CA GLY A 658 -31.99 -9.01 -1.07
C GLY A 658 -31.93 -10.41 -1.68
N PHE A 659 -32.37 -11.44 -0.94
CA PHE A 659 -32.36 -12.85 -1.38
C PHE A 659 -33.27 -13.11 -2.59
N VAL A 660 -32.73 -13.78 -3.61
CA VAL A 660 -33.35 -14.07 -4.92
C VAL A 660 -33.65 -15.57 -5.09
N GLY A 661 -32.82 -16.46 -4.54
CA GLY A 661 -33.00 -17.92 -4.64
C GLY A 661 -31.80 -18.70 -4.13
N ASP A 662 -31.81 -20.03 -4.26
CA ASP A 662 -30.66 -20.89 -3.93
C ASP A 662 -30.55 -22.10 -4.88
N SER A 663 -29.40 -22.78 -4.87
CA SER A 663 -29.11 -23.96 -5.70
C SER A 663 -29.78 -25.24 -5.18
N GLY A 664 -30.28 -25.22 -3.95
CA GLY A 664 -30.66 -26.41 -3.20
C GLY A 664 -29.48 -27.10 -2.52
N TYR A 665 -29.80 -27.98 -1.56
CA TYR A 665 -28.80 -28.70 -0.75
C TYR A 665 -28.33 -30.00 -1.42
N GLU A 666 -27.06 -30.06 -1.83
CA GLU A 666 -26.41 -31.23 -2.42
C GLU A 666 -25.53 -31.95 -1.40
N SER A 667 -25.71 -33.27 -1.24
CA SER A 667 -24.87 -34.08 -0.33
C SER A 667 -23.58 -34.54 -0.99
N PHE A 668 -22.44 -34.24 -0.37
CA PHE A 668 -21.11 -34.71 -0.79
C PHE A 668 -20.52 -35.70 0.23
N ALA A 669 -19.44 -36.39 -0.13
CA ALA A 669 -18.73 -37.31 0.76
C ALA A 669 -17.26 -37.41 0.36
N SER A 670 -16.34 -37.35 1.33
CA SER A 670 -14.95 -37.80 1.12
C SER A 670 -14.84 -39.30 1.37
N ILE A 671 -13.84 -39.93 0.76
CA ILE A 671 -13.46 -41.31 1.07
C ILE A 671 -12.18 -41.25 1.91
N ASP A 672 -12.32 -41.60 3.18
CA ASP A 672 -11.23 -41.70 4.16
C ASP A 672 -10.36 -40.42 4.28
N SER A 673 -9.12 -40.60 4.73
CA SER A 673 -8.11 -39.57 5.00
C SER A 673 -7.38 -39.12 3.72
N SER A 674 -8.13 -38.65 2.72
CA SER A 674 -7.57 -38.10 1.48
C SER A 674 -8.42 -36.96 0.91
N TRP A 675 -7.76 -35.93 0.38
CA TRP A 675 -8.40 -34.81 -0.30
C TRP A 675 -9.15 -35.30 -1.54
N THR A 676 -10.46 -35.05 -1.58
CA THR A 676 -11.36 -35.44 -2.68
C THR A 676 -11.97 -34.17 -3.28
N GLU A 677 -11.81 -33.96 -4.58
CA GLU A 677 -12.47 -32.86 -5.29
C GLU A 677 -14.00 -33.07 -5.33
N VAL A 678 -14.74 -31.99 -5.07
CA VAL A 678 -16.19 -31.91 -5.13
C VAL A 678 -16.55 -30.79 -6.10
N THR A 679 -17.41 -31.09 -7.07
CA THR A 679 -17.89 -30.12 -8.07
C THR A 679 -19.41 -30.05 -8.03
N SER A 680 -19.97 -28.83 -7.99
CA SER A 680 -21.40 -28.57 -8.14
C SER A 680 -21.63 -27.53 -9.23
N ARG A 681 -22.48 -27.84 -10.22
CA ARG A 681 -22.80 -26.95 -11.35
C ARG A 681 -24.19 -26.37 -11.21
N PHE A 682 -24.32 -25.06 -11.24
CA PHE A 682 -25.60 -24.35 -11.13
C PHE A 682 -25.73 -23.19 -12.12
N THR A 683 -26.94 -22.64 -12.21
CA THR A 683 -27.24 -21.45 -13.02
C THR A 683 -27.87 -20.40 -12.12
N THR A 684 -27.32 -19.19 -12.12
CA THR A 684 -27.79 -18.10 -11.27
C THR A 684 -29.21 -17.64 -11.68
N PRO A 685 -30.09 -17.32 -10.73
CA PRO A 685 -31.40 -16.74 -11.03
C PRO A 685 -31.32 -15.39 -11.76
N ALA A 686 -32.40 -15.01 -12.44
CA ALA A 686 -32.54 -13.68 -13.01
C ALA A 686 -32.62 -12.61 -11.90
N GLY A 687 -31.81 -11.54 -12.01
CA GLY A 687 -31.73 -10.47 -11.01
C GLY A 687 -30.73 -10.71 -9.87
N THR A 688 -29.93 -11.77 -9.94
CA THR A 688 -28.77 -11.98 -9.06
C THR A 688 -27.65 -10.98 -9.38
N ALA A 689 -26.95 -10.53 -8.33
CA ALA A 689 -25.68 -9.81 -8.39
C ALA A 689 -24.61 -10.46 -7.49
N PHE A 690 -25.01 -11.22 -6.45
CA PHE A 690 -24.09 -11.88 -5.53
C PHE A 690 -24.50 -13.34 -5.22
N ALA A 691 -23.52 -14.16 -4.87
CA ALA A 691 -23.66 -15.52 -4.37
C ALA A 691 -23.03 -15.70 -2.96
N GLU A 692 -23.56 -16.61 -2.15
CA GLU A 692 -23.05 -17.01 -0.83
C GLU A 692 -22.95 -18.53 -0.81
N VAL A 693 -21.75 -19.08 -0.64
CA VAL A 693 -21.52 -20.52 -0.53
C VAL A 693 -21.75 -20.96 0.90
N SER A 694 -22.50 -22.05 1.12
CA SER A 694 -22.86 -22.51 2.46
C SER A 694 -22.72 -24.02 2.63
N TRP A 695 -22.10 -24.44 3.73
CA TRP A 695 -21.97 -25.84 4.12
C TRP A 695 -22.78 -26.12 5.41
N ILE A 696 -23.57 -27.20 5.40
CA ILE A 696 -24.49 -27.56 6.49
C ILE A 696 -24.45 -29.07 6.81
N GLN A 697 -24.99 -29.43 7.99
CA GLN A 697 -25.24 -30.82 8.34
C GLN A 697 -26.66 -31.27 7.96
N ALA A 698 -26.78 -32.35 7.17
CA ALA A 698 -28.05 -33.05 7.01
C ALA A 698 -28.43 -33.83 8.30
N LEU A 699 -29.63 -33.56 8.85
CA LEU A 699 -30.15 -34.26 10.02
C LEU A 699 -30.53 -35.72 9.68
N GLY A 700 -29.69 -36.66 10.13
CA GLY A 700 -30.03 -38.08 10.16
C GLY A 700 -30.86 -38.43 11.40
N ALA A 701 -31.79 -39.37 11.28
CA ALA A 701 -32.58 -39.85 12.42
C ALA A 701 -31.73 -40.75 13.35
N GLY A 702 -31.14 -40.18 14.40
CA GLY A 702 -30.40 -40.90 15.44
C GLY A 702 -29.83 -39.97 16.52
N ASN A 703 -29.60 -40.52 17.71
CA ASN A 703 -28.94 -39.81 18.82
C ASN A 703 -27.45 -40.18 18.86
N ASN A 704 -26.61 -39.23 19.27
CA ASN A 704 -25.14 -39.28 19.32
C ASN A 704 -24.49 -39.39 17.93
N PHE A 705 -24.04 -38.25 17.42
CA PHE A 705 -23.11 -38.18 16.30
C PHE A 705 -22.04 -37.10 16.55
N HIS A 706 -20.86 -37.34 16.00
CA HIS A 706 -19.75 -36.40 15.89
C HIS A 706 -19.22 -36.49 14.46
N TRP A 707 -18.93 -35.33 13.87
CA TRP A 707 -18.32 -35.23 12.55
C TRP A 707 -17.40 -34.02 12.47
N VAL A 708 -16.37 -34.17 11.65
CA VAL A 708 -15.44 -33.14 11.19
C VAL A 708 -15.40 -33.22 9.67
N THR A 709 -15.21 -32.11 8.97
CA THR A 709 -14.90 -32.08 7.54
C THR A 709 -13.88 -30.97 7.30
N LEU A 710 -12.81 -31.32 6.60
CA LEU A 710 -11.79 -30.38 6.14
C LEU A 710 -12.17 -29.90 4.74
N ILE A 711 -12.07 -28.61 4.48
CA ILE A 711 -12.38 -27.97 3.18
C ILE A 711 -11.20 -27.07 2.80
N ASP A 712 -10.79 -27.16 1.54
CA ASP A 712 -9.65 -26.44 0.97
C ASP A 712 -9.85 -26.19 -0.53
N ASP A 713 -9.08 -25.26 -1.10
CA ASP A 713 -9.08 -24.85 -2.52
C ASP A 713 -10.50 -24.62 -3.11
N VAL A 714 -11.27 -23.70 -2.52
CA VAL A 714 -12.63 -23.39 -2.98
C VAL A 714 -12.60 -22.37 -4.13
N GLU A 715 -13.14 -22.71 -5.29
CA GLU A 715 -13.17 -21.90 -6.51
C GLU A 715 -14.59 -21.79 -7.10
N LEU A 716 -14.90 -20.67 -7.77
CA LEU A 716 -16.19 -20.47 -8.46
C LEU A 716 -15.94 -19.97 -9.89
N LEU A 717 -16.10 -20.88 -10.87
CA LEU A 717 -15.67 -20.71 -12.25
C LEU A 717 -16.87 -20.56 -13.20
N THR A 718 -16.78 -19.69 -14.21
CA THR A 718 -17.79 -19.62 -15.30
C THR A 718 -17.41 -20.48 -16.50
N ASP A 719 -18.40 -21.00 -17.24
CA ASP A 719 -18.18 -21.47 -18.62
C ASP A 719 -17.87 -20.24 -19.50
N SER A 720 -16.59 -19.92 -19.69
CA SER A 720 -16.16 -18.73 -20.45
C SER A 720 -16.56 -18.78 -21.93
N LEU A 721 -16.82 -17.60 -22.49
CA LEU A 721 -17.09 -17.44 -23.93
C LEU A 721 -15.88 -17.91 -24.76
N PRO A 722 -16.09 -18.49 -25.95
CA PRO A 722 -15.04 -19.17 -26.70
C PRO A 722 -13.98 -18.19 -27.22
N GLY A 723 -12.81 -18.15 -26.57
CA GLY A 723 -11.69 -17.31 -26.97
C GLY A 723 -10.39 -17.52 -26.17
N THR A 724 -10.48 -17.88 -24.89
CA THR A 724 -9.31 -17.98 -24.01
C THR A 724 -8.76 -19.41 -23.92
N GLU A 725 -7.45 -19.58 -24.17
CA GLU A 725 -6.78 -20.87 -23.99
C GLU A 725 -6.44 -21.11 -22.50
N ASN A 726 -6.81 -22.28 -21.98
CA ASN A 726 -6.46 -22.67 -20.62
C ASN A 726 -4.95 -22.94 -20.48
N ILE A 727 -4.27 -22.18 -19.62
CA ILE A 727 -2.91 -22.48 -19.18
C ILE A 727 -2.99 -23.16 -17.80
N LEU A 728 -2.91 -24.49 -17.79
CA LEU A 728 -2.66 -25.26 -16.56
C LEU A 728 -1.18 -25.64 -16.49
N SER A 729 -0.58 -25.38 -15.34
CA SER A 729 0.73 -25.92 -14.98
C SER A 729 0.70 -27.44 -14.98
N ALA A 730 1.84 -28.07 -15.31
CA ALA A 730 1.99 -29.51 -15.25
C ALA A 730 2.97 -29.88 -14.12
N SER A 731 2.41 -30.37 -13.01
CA SER A 731 3.12 -31.29 -12.13
C SER A 731 3.33 -32.66 -12.82
N GLN A 732 3.92 -33.60 -12.09
CA GLN A 732 4.82 -34.67 -12.58
C GLN A 732 4.30 -35.72 -13.61
N GLU A 733 3.08 -35.61 -14.17
CA GLU A 733 2.47 -36.66 -15.00
C GLU A 733 2.34 -36.36 -16.52
N ARG A 734 2.64 -35.14 -17.02
CA ARG A 734 2.34 -34.75 -18.42
C ARG A 734 3.55 -34.50 -19.33
N GLY A 735 4.35 -35.54 -19.57
CA GLY A 735 5.29 -35.56 -20.69
C GLY A 735 6.45 -34.56 -20.56
N TYR A 736 7.06 -34.23 -21.70
CA TYR A 736 7.99 -33.11 -21.83
C TYR A 736 7.67 -32.31 -23.10
N GLN A 737 7.85 -30.99 -23.04
CA GLN A 737 7.83 -30.08 -24.18
C GLN A 737 9.20 -29.44 -24.35
N ILE A 738 9.73 -29.44 -25.56
CA ILE A 738 10.96 -28.72 -25.91
C ILE A 738 10.61 -27.78 -27.06
N SER A 739 10.93 -26.50 -26.91
CA SER A 739 10.65 -25.45 -27.89
C SER A 739 11.95 -24.75 -28.30
N TRP A 740 12.13 -24.50 -29.60
CA TRP A 740 13.30 -23.79 -30.13
C TRP A 740 12.97 -23.05 -31.43
N ASN A 741 13.67 -21.93 -31.67
CA ASN A 741 13.54 -21.19 -32.92
C ASN A 741 14.20 -21.96 -34.07
N THR A 742 13.47 -22.12 -35.17
CA THR A 742 13.94 -22.85 -36.35
C THR A 742 14.33 -21.90 -37.48
N THR A 743 15.29 -22.30 -38.32
CA THR A 743 15.56 -21.63 -39.59
C THR A 743 14.75 -22.29 -40.71
N LEU A 744 14.01 -21.49 -41.48
CA LEU A 744 13.20 -21.95 -42.61
C LEU A 744 14.02 -22.80 -43.60
N GLY A 745 13.59 -24.05 -43.80
CA GLY A 745 14.20 -24.99 -44.73
C GLY A 745 15.41 -25.76 -44.17
N ARG A 746 15.70 -25.67 -42.87
CA ARG A 746 16.71 -26.50 -42.18
C ARG A 746 16.04 -27.68 -41.47
N SER A 747 16.74 -28.81 -41.37
CA SER A 747 16.23 -29.97 -40.61
C SER A 747 16.90 -30.04 -39.24
N TYR A 748 16.12 -30.37 -38.21
CA TYR A 748 16.54 -30.45 -36.82
C TYR A 748 16.27 -31.86 -36.29
N GLN A 749 17.21 -32.42 -35.56
CA GLN A 749 17.10 -33.75 -34.94
C GLN A 749 17.11 -33.61 -33.41
N ILE A 750 16.11 -34.23 -32.76
CA ILE A 750 15.99 -34.27 -31.30
C ILE A 750 16.55 -35.61 -30.84
N THR A 751 17.44 -35.56 -29.86
CA THR A 751 18.06 -36.75 -29.26
C THR A 751 17.92 -36.75 -27.73
N SER A 752 17.90 -37.93 -27.11
CA SER A 752 17.82 -38.11 -25.66
C SER A 752 18.92 -39.01 -25.11
N SER A 753 19.25 -38.81 -23.83
CA SER A 753 20.20 -39.63 -23.07
C SER A 753 19.96 -39.57 -21.57
N ASN A 754 20.44 -40.59 -20.87
CA ASN A 754 20.55 -40.58 -19.40
C ASN A 754 21.92 -39.99 -18.94
N ASP A 755 22.80 -39.56 -19.87
CA ASP A 755 24.09 -38.93 -19.58
C ASP A 755 24.30 -37.64 -20.41
N LEU A 756 24.98 -36.63 -19.83
CA LEU A 756 25.19 -35.30 -20.44
C LEU A 756 26.31 -35.24 -21.50
N LEU A 757 27.08 -36.31 -21.67
CA LEU A 757 28.28 -36.38 -22.52
C LEU A 757 28.06 -37.18 -23.82
N SER A 758 26.97 -37.96 -23.93
CA SER A 758 26.62 -38.69 -25.15
C SER A 758 25.11 -38.74 -25.39
N PHE A 759 24.66 -38.58 -26.64
CA PHE A 759 23.23 -38.54 -27.02
C PHE A 759 22.91 -39.59 -28.11
N PRO A 760 22.69 -40.86 -27.74
CA PRO A 760 22.60 -41.97 -28.71
C PRO A 760 21.20 -42.22 -29.27
N THR A 761 20.14 -41.72 -28.63
CA THR A 761 18.73 -42.04 -28.99
C THR A 761 18.14 -40.88 -29.79
N VAL A 762 17.58 -41.14 -30.97
CA VAL A 762 16.84 -40.14 -31.75
C VAL A 762 15.35 -40.25 -31.44
N GLU A 763 14.76 -39.17 -30.94
CA GLU A 763 13.33 -39.09 -30.62
C GLU A 763 12.51 -38.60 -31.83
N ALA A 764 12.98 -37.55 -32.51
CA ALA A 764 12.30 -36.96 -33.66
C ALA A 764 13.28 -36.32 -34.67
N THR A 765 12.82 -36.11 -35.90
CA THR A 765 13.52 -35.26 -36.88
C THR A 765 12.49 -34.44 -37.64
N LEU A 766 12.66 -33.13 -37.65
CA LEU A 766 11.67 -32.13 -38.04
C LEU A 766 12.31 -31.14 -39.03
N SER A 767 11.49 -30.44 -39.82
CA SER A 767 11.97 -29.39 -40.73
C SER A 767 11.44 -28.04 -40.28
N GLY A 768 12.34 -27.09 -40.07
CA GLY A 768 12.05 -25.74 -39.63
C GLY A 768 11.33 -24.91 -40.70
N ASP A 769 10.40 -24.08 -40.25
CA ASP A 769 9.62 -23.15 -41.09
C ASP A 769 9.99 -21.68 -40.87
N GLY A 770 10.94 -21.39 -39.98
CA GLY A 770 11.34 -20.02 -39.64
C GLY A 770 10.67 -19.48 -38.38
N SER A 771 9.80 -20.25 -37.74
CA SER A 771 9.12 -19.90 -36.49
C SER A 771 9.63 -20.72 -35.29
N LEU A 772 9.11 -20.38 -34.10
CA LEU A 772 9.26 -21.17 -32.89
C LEU A 772 8.49 -22.50 -33.05
N MET A 773 9.21 -23.62 -33.09
CA MET A 773 8.60 -24.94 -33.08
C MET A 773 8.70 -25.59 -31.70
N SER A 774 7.73 -26.44 -31.37
CA SER A 774 7.78 -27.28 -30.18
C SER A 774 7.52 -28.76 -30.50
N HIS A 775 8.12 -29.66 -29.71
CA HIS A 775 7.87 -31.09 -29.78
C HIS A 775 7.47 -31.62 -28.41
N PHE A 776 6.45 -32.49 -28.39
CA PHE A 776 5.90 -33.14 -27.20
C PHE A 776 6.15 -34.65 -27.25
N GLY A 777 6.63 -35.21 -26.15
CA GLY A 777 6.82 -36.65 -25.96
C GLY A 777 6.31 -37.14 -24.59
N PRO A 778 6.04 -38.46 -24.45
CA PRO A 778 5.69 -39.05 -23.16
C PRO A 778 6.86 -38.95 -22.16
N ALA A 779 6.56 -38.83 -20.87
CA ALA A 779 7.57 -38.69 -19.83
C ALA A 779 8.29 -40.04 -19.61
N PRO A 780 9.63 -40.10 -19.66
CA PRO A 780 10.38 -41.30 -19.34
C PRO A 780 10.48 -41.50 -17.81
N GLU A 781 10.48 -42.76 -17.36
CA GLU A 781 10.52 -43.14 -15.92
C GLU A 781 11.83 -42.77 -15.18
N GLU A 782 12.86 -42.30 -15.88
CA GLU A 782 14.12 -41.81 -15.29
C GLU A 782 14.59 -40.52 -15.98
N SER A 783 15.28 -39.66 -15.22
CA SER A 783 15.76 -38.35 -15.66
C SER A 783 16.62 -38.43 -16.93
N ARG A 784 16.11 -37.88 -18.03
CA ARG A 784 16.84 -37.74 -19.30
C ARG A 784 17.19 -36.30 -19.62
N PHE A 785 18.36 -36.13 -20.22
CA PHE A 785 18.76 -34.91 -20.90
C PHE A 785 18.37 -35.02 -22.38
N PHE A 786 17.97 -33.90 -22.98
CA PHE A 786 17.59 -33.81 -24.38
C PHE A 786 18.45 -32.79 -25.11
N ARG A 787 18.69 -33.03 -26.40
CA ARG A 787 19.52 -32.17 -27.25
C ARG A 787 18.91 -32.06 -28.64
N VAL A 788 18.76 -30.83 -29.12
CA VAL A 788 18.35 -30.51 -30.48
C VAL A 788 19.59 -30.11 -31.28
N GLU A 789 19.83 -30.76 -32.42
CA GLU A 789 20.91 -30.39 -33.35
C GLU A 789 20.32 -30.00 -34.72
N GLU A 790 20.79 -28.88 -35.28
CA GLU A 790 20.58 -28.58 -36.70
C GLU A 790 21.43 -29.53 -37.54
N LEU A 791 20.77 -30.28 -38.42
CA LEU A 791 21.45 -31.12 -39.40
C LEU A 791 21.96 -30.25 -40.56
N ALA A 792 23.18 -30.53 -40.99
CA ALA A 792 23.74 -29.93 -42.21
C ALA A 792 22.84 -30.28 -43.43
N PRO A 793 22.73 -29.36 -44.42
CA PRO A 793 21.76 -29.45 -45.51
C PRO A 793 22.13 -30.47 -46.59
#